data_AF-A0A9D1SVY2-F1
#
_entry.id   AF-A0A9D1SVY2-F1
#
_cell.length_a   1.000
_cell.length_b   1.000
_cell.length_c   1.000
_cell.angle_alpha   90.00
_cell.angle_beta   90.00
_cell.angle_gamma   90.00
#
_symmetry.space_group_name_H-M   'P 1'
#
loop_
_entity.id
_entity.type
_entity.pdbx_description
1 polymer ?
#
loop_
_entity_poly.entity_id
_entity_poly.type
_entity_poly.pdbx_seq_one_letter_code
_entity_poly.pdbx_strand_id
1 'polypeptide(L)'
;MRRRLWVSVALTVVLVMSALLLAACDPQVTLGDIFVSYTSEGEITRAELQFTLPVGWTVLTDSAANYSSLHADSDIGYVKSLGAYIVTDGDGNLNLVRPDGEGGAVFMLHGSDGGTAFGAEAIVVKGDLVLMRINNGSASVVDLSTGREVLTQSATKGITVSKETGIEDAVRILDDELIAVAPAYSSAVSKGQTAYTPVYRASTGGLAAMVYNPGGSLEGVYGFDGEYVTVEADTTSSSVTERATFLYRIPASGGSRLKAEGNMAYDQRDSRDDYFTESLYLGDGRIYVHEEWTVSSSSEYSYSYDGEYYKVQRFIVNAEDGTREQYSSQHYFLNCVTNRYDYSGRSDVVPSTFLKDGYIYSSFGLYVPADTKEAEYDQYVLDTDLNVVLSLTNNWGIELEYVERDKVNYYDLMLQFQDGYGYAPLAPAALRLFDESGKIVAEETAYELTGVNLHDGMIIAGTADGSNTLYGAFDLDCELVIPFEYKLISPFRGFYTYARRSTSSGGTETVLLGKDGSVVETLSDGTKPFHDIATTSKGSEIYKRGCYLYKATDEDGTVRYGVKNFSADASSNTVLEACFLSGCVLYSPDTDNNLVFVFGQTEKDGAVSVYRMFGEPSEPAGGGLPVWAWVLIGVGATAVVAGIVTGAVLGARRRKAGAAAEEEK
;
A
#
# COMPACT_ATOMS: atom_id res chain seq x y z
N MET A 1 -25.51 24.31 52.53
CA MET A 1 -24.57 24.32 51.38
C MET A 1 -24.20 22.93 50.87
N ARG A 2 -23.77 21.98 51.72
CA ARG A 2 -23.36 20.64 51.27
C ARG A 2 -24.39 19.91 50.39
N ARG A 3 -25.69 19.91 50.73
CA ARG A 3 -26.75 19.27 49.92
C ARG A 3 -26.92 19.85 48.50
N ARG A 4 -26.74 21.17 48.31
CA ARG A 4 -26.81 21.78 46.96
C ARG A 4 -25.59 21.42 46.11
N LEU A 5 -24.41 21.31 46.73
CA LEU A 5 -23.18 20.88 46.07
C LEU A 5 -23.28 19.43 45.56
N TRP A 6 -23.83 18.53 46.37
CA TRP A 6 -24.02 17.12 45.98
C TRP A 6 -25.05 16.93 44.86
N VAL A 7 -26.12 17.73 44.84
CA VAL A 7 -27.11 17.69 43.75
C VAL A 7 -26.50 18.22 42.45
N SER A 8 -25.70 19.29 42.49
CA SER A 8 -25.00 19.81 41.32
C SER A 8 -23.98 18.82 40.76
N VAL A 9 -23.18 18.18 41.62
CA VAL A 9 -22.19 17.17 41.19
C VAL A 9 -22.88 15.94 40.59
N ALA A 10 -23.96 15.45 41.21
CA ALA A 10 -24.72 14.32 40.67
C ALA A 10 -25.36 14.66 39.30
N LEU A 11 -25.89 15.88 39.13
CA LEU A 11 -26.46 16.33 37.86
C LEU A 11 -25.39 16.43 36.75
N THR A 12 -24.19 16.92 37.09
CA THR A 12 -23.06 17.00 36.16
C THR A 12 -22.55 15.61 35.76
N VAL A 13 -22.47 14.67 36.70
CA VAL A 13 -22.07 13.28 36.40
C VAL A 13 -23.10 12.60 35.50
N VAL A 14 -24.40 12.80 35.75
CA VAL A 14 -25.46 12.25 34.87
C VAL A 14 -25.40 12.89 33.49
N LEU A 15 -25.21 14.20 33.38
CA LEU A 15 -25.06 14.88 32.08
C LEU A 15 -23.81 14.43 31.31
N VAL A 16 -22.69 14.20 31.99
CA VAL A 16 -21.46 13.68 31.38
C VAL A 16 -21.64 12.22 30.95
N MET A 17 -22.29 11.38 31.78
CA MET A 17 -22.59 9.99 31.42
C MET A 17 -23.59 9.89 30.27
N SER A 18 -24.60 10.76 30.22
CA SER A 18 -25.54 10.83 29.10
C SER A 18 -24.89 11.38 27.83
N ALA A 19 -23.95 12.32 27.94
CA ALA A 19 -23.16 12.78 26.80
C ALA A 19 -22.17 11.72 26.30
N LEU A 20 -21.59 10.91 27.19
CA LEU A 20 -20.75 9.76 26.84
C LEU A 20 -21.58 8.62 26.21
N LEU A 21 -22.82 8.41 26.65
CA LEU A 21 -23.75 7.45 26.04
C LEU A 21 -24.29 7.92 24.68
N LEU A 22 -24.46 9.23 24.48
CA LEU A 22 -24.83 9.82 23.18
C LEU A 22 -23.64 9.89 22.21
N ALA A 23 -22.41 10.00 22.73
CA ALA A 23 -21.16 9.84 21.96
C ALA A 23 -20.76 8.37 21.76
N ALA A 24 -21.48 7.43 22.38
CA ALA A 24 -21.33 5.98 22.20
C ALA A 24 -22.42 5.38 21.30
N CYS A 25 -23.12 6.20 20.51
CA CYS A 25 -23.61 5.70 19.23
C CYS A 25 -22.37 5.29 18.44
N ASP A 26 -22.31 4.04 17.98
CA ASP A 26 -21.18 3.59 17.15
C ASP A 26 -20.95 4.65 16.07
N PRO A 27 -19.72 5.17 15.92
CA PRO A 27 -19.44 6.10 14.85
C PRO A 27 -19.86 5.43 13.55
N GLN A 28 -20.72 6.09 12.79
CA GLN A 28 -21.12 5.61 11.49
C GLN A 28 -19.85 5.45 10.66
N VAL A 29 -19.55 4.22 10.25
CA VAL A 29 -18.39 3.93 9.39
C VAL A 29 -18.51 4.80 8.14
N THR A 30 -17.45 5.52 7.83
CA THR A 30 -17.34 6.36 6.64
C THR A 30 -16.47 5.68 5.59
N LEU A 31 -16.56 6.14 4.34
CA LEU A 31 -15.62 5.69 3.31
C LEU A 31 -14.17 6.03 3.70
N GLY A 32 -13.96 7.16 4.37
CA GLY A 32 -12.68 7.57 4.90
C GLY A 32 -12.13 6.60 5.96
N ASP A 33 -12.96 5.82 6.65
CA ASP A 33 -12.52 4.78 7.57
C ASP A 33 -12.07 3.49 6.86
N ILE A 34 -12.64 3.23 5.67
CA ILE A 34 -12.46 2.00 4.88
C ILE A 34 -11.27 2.12 3.94
N PHE A 35 -11.17 3.21 3.19
CA PHE A 35 -10.23 3.35 2.08
C PHE A 35 -8.99 4.17 2.47
N VAL A 36 -7.87 3.87 1.81
CA VAL A 36 -6.62 4.62 2.01
C VAL A 36 -6.78 6.06 1.53
N SER A 37 -6.13 6.98 2.23
CA SER A 37 -6.15 8.41 1.90
C SER A 37 -4.73 8.90 1.67
N TYR A 38 -4.58 9.63 0.57
CA TYR A 38 -3.35 10.29 0.16
C TYR A 38 -3.53 11.81 0.18
N THR A 39 -2.41 12.52 0.21
CA THR A 39 -2.37 13.99 0.12
C THR A 39 -1.37 14.35 -0.95
N SER A 40 -1.71 15.31 -1.79
CA SER A 40 -0.85 15.79 -2.86
C SER A 40 0.22 16.71 -2.28
N GLU A 41 1.46 16.52 -2.72
CA GLU A 41 2.48 17.57 -2.53
C GLU A 41 2.45 18.56 -3.69
N GLY A 42 2.52 19.85 -3.35
CA GLY A 42 2.60 20.95 -4.30
C GLY A 42 3.99 21.10 -4.94
N GLU A 43 4.26 22.32 -5.38
CA GLU A 43 5.30 22.58 -6.38
C GLU A 43 6.66 22.30 -5.80
N ILE A 44 7.50 21.59 -6.55
CA ILE A 44 8.87 21.32 -6.12
C ILE A 44 9.64 22.64 -6.12
N THR A 45 10.08 23.06 -4.93
CA THR A 45 10.76 24.36 -4.73
C THR A 45 12.22 24.22 -4.29
N ARG A 46 12.63 23.04 -3.80
CA ARG A 46 14.00 22.84 -3.30
C ARG A 46 14.48 21.39 -3.39
N ALA A 47 15.79 21.22 -3.42
CA ALA A 47 16.48 19.95 -3.29
C ALA A 47 17.36 19.94 -2.02
N GLU A 48 17.40 18.82 -1.30
CA GLU A 48 18.35 18.61 -0.19
C GLU A 48 19.21 17.38 -0.44
N LEU A 49 20.53 17.53 -0.26
CA LEU A 49 21.46 16.40 -0.22
C LEU A 49 21.10 15.53 0.99
N GLN A 50 20.78 14.27 0.74
CA GLN A 50 20.52 13.29 1.79
C GLN A 50 21.84 12.67 2.26
N PHE A 51 22.65 12.18 1.32
CA PHE A 51 23.97 11.60 1.59
C PHE A 51 24.79 11.42 0.30
N THR A 52 26.05 11.05 0.47
CA THR A 52 26.95 10.67 -0.62
C THR A 52 27.43 9.22 -0.45
N LEU A 53 27.32 8.42 -1.51
CA LEU A 53 27.79 7.04 -1.56
C LEU A 53 29.30 6.96 -1.85
N PRO A 54 30.00 5.89 -1.43
CA PRO A 54 31.39 5.69 -1.80
C PRO A 54 31.58 5.59 -3.32
N VAL A 55 32.80 5.86 -3.78
CA VAL A 55 33.16 5.72 -5.20
C VAL A 55 32.89 4.29 -5.68
N GLY A 56 32.28 4.16 -6.86
CA GLY A 56 31.89 2.86 -7.44
C GLY A 56 30.55 2.33 -6.97
N TRP A 57 29.88 3.00 -6.02
CA TRP A 57 28.54 2.63 -5.56
C TRP A 57 27.45 3.45 -6.25
N THR A 58 26.27 2.88 -6.39
CA THR A 58 25.11 3.53 -7.01
C THR A 58 23.80 3.06 -6.39
N VAL A 59 22.72 3.83 -6.58
CA VAL A 59 21.37 3.39 -6.19
C VAL A 59 20.86 2.40 -7.24
N LEU A 60 20.36 1.25 -6.79
CA LEU A 60 19.75 0.26 -7.67
C LEU A 60 18.44 0.83 -8.22
N THR A 61 18.27 0.80 -9.54
CA THR A 61 17.03 1.18 -10.22
C THR A 61 16.78 0.21 -11.37
N ASP A 62 15.61 0.30 -11.99
CA ASP A 62 15.23 -0.42 -13.21
C ASP A 62 16.05 -0.01 -14.45
N SER A 63 16.95 0.98 -14.31
CA SER A 63 17.81 1.41 -15.40
C SER A 63 18.76 0.29 -15.84
N ALA A 64 18.78 0.01 -17.15
CA ALA A 64 19.60 -1.05 -17.75
C ALA A 64 21.13 -0.89 -17.53
N ALA A 65 21.57 0.26 -17.01
CA ALA A 65 22.96 0.49 -16.65
C ALA A 65 23.38 -0.28 -15.40
N ASN A 66 22.47 -0.44 -14.42
CA ASN A 66 22.76 -1.06 -13.12
C ASN A 66 21.77 -2.19 -12.76
N TYR A 67 20.71 -2.40 -13.55
CA TYR A 67 19.82 -3.56 -13.44
C TYR A 67 20.27 -4.66 -14.39
N SER A 68 20.63 -5.82 -13.83
CA SER A 68 20.97 -7.01 -14.60
C SER A 68 20.02 -8.16 -14.23
N SER A 69 20.07 -9.27 -14.97
CA SER A 69 19.34 -10.48 -14.56
C SER A 69 19.71 -10.96 -13.16
N LEU A 70 20.86 -10.54 -12.62
CA LEU A 70 21.29 -10.84 -11.25
C LEU A 70 20.40 -10.22 -10.18
N HIS A 71 19.77 -9.07 -10.47
CA HIS A 71 18.93 -8.30 -9.54
C HIS A 71 17.44 -8.39 -9.88
N ALA A 72 17.07 -9.29 -10.79
CA ALA A 72 15.74 -9.33 -11.41
C ALA A 72 14.57 -9.50 -10.43
N ASP A 73 14.86 -10.01 -9.23
CA ASP A 73 13.94 -10.30 -8.15
C ASP A 73 14.23 -9.48 -6.88
N SER A 74 14.92 -8.35 -7.03
CA SER A 74 15.18 -7.39 -5.95
C SER A 74 14.19 -6.25 -5.97
N ASP A 75 13.82 -5.75 -4.80
CA ASP A 75 13.32 -4.39 -4.64
C ASP A 75 14.37 -3.39 -5.16
N ILE A 76 13.91 -2.20 -5.57
CA ILE A 76 14.77 -1.17 -6.15
C ILE A 76 14.53 0.21 -5.52
N GLY A 77 15.55 1.06 -5.56
CA GLY A 77 15.45 2.47 -5.19
C GLY A 77 15.21 2.69 -3.70
N TYR A 78 14.19 3.50 -3.38
CA TYR A 78 13.90 3.95 -2.02
C TYR A 78 12.84 3.07 -1.34
N VAL A 79 13.15 2.58 -0.14
CA VAL A 79 12.28 1.75 0.69
C VAL A 79 11.75 2.59 1.85
N LYS A 80 10.48 3.02 1.73
CA LYS A 80 9.83 3.95 2.67
C LYS A 80 9.75 3.41 4.10
N SER A 81 9.49 2.12 4.29
CA SER A 81 9.40 1.50 5.63
C SER A 81 10.68 1.65 6.45
N LEU A 82 11.84 1.63 5.78
CA LEU A 82 13.16 1.74 6.42
C LEU A 82 13.75 3.14 6.35
N GLY A 83 13.19 4.02 5.51
CA GLY A 83 13.84 5.27 5.13
C GLY A 83 15.21 5.05 4.47
N ALA A 84 15.36 3.96 3.73
CA ALA A 84 16.64 3.49 3.19
C ALA A 84 16.60 3.33 1.66
N TYR A 85 17.78 3.16 1.07
CA TYR A 85 18.00 3.00 -0.36
C TYR A 85 18.69 1.68 -0.62
N ILE A 86 18.22 0.95 -1.62
CA ILE A 86 18.92 -0.24 -2.12
C ILE A 86 20.02 0.24 -3.06
N VAL A 87 21.25 -0.16 -2.76
CA VAL A 87 22.45 0.30 -3.47
C VAL A 87 23.25 -0.89 -3.97
N THR A 88 24.00 -0.69 -5.05
CA THR A 88 24.96 -1.65 -5.58
C THR A 88 26.37 -1.14 -5.31
N ASP A 89 27.29 -2.03 -4.93
CA ASP A 89 28.71 -1.75 -4.89
C ASP A 89 29.37 -1.93 -6.27
N GLY A 90 30.68 -1.68 -6.34
CA GLY A 90 31.46 -1.79 -7.59
C GLY A 90 31.68 -3.23 -8.07
N ASP A 91 31.42 -4.24 -7.24
CA ASP A 91 31.47 -5.66 -7.57
C ASP A 91 30.08 -6.21 -7.96
N GLY A 92 29.03 -5.38 -7.87
CA GLY A 92 27.64 -5.74 -8.17
C GLY A 92 26.88 -6.38 -7.00
N ASN A 93 27.38 -6.32 -5.77
CA ASN A 93 26.63 -6.77 -4.60
C ASN A 93 25.72 -5.66 -4.07
N LEU A 94 24.59 -6.05 -3.49
CA LEU A 94 23.59 -5.16 -2.95
C LEU A 94 23.82 -4.86 -1.46
N ASN A 95 23.41 -3.66 -1.05
CA ASN A 95 23.31 -3.25 0.34
C ASN A 95 22.09 -2.34 0.55
N LEU A 96 21.79 -2.03 1.81
CA LEU A 96 20.81 -1.03 2.21
C LEU A 96 21.55 0.13 2.89
N VAL A 97 21.23 1.35 2.47
CA VAL A 97 21.85 2.57 2.99
C VAL A 97 20.78 3.54 3.45
N ARG A 98 20.93 4.09 4.65
CA ARG A 98 20.12 5.21 5.14
C ARG A 98 20.97 6.47 5.37
N PRO A 99 20.38 7.67 5.29
CA PRO A 99 21.06 8.90 5.68
C PRO A 99 21.44 8.86 7.18
N ASP A 100 22.60 9.41 7.54
CA ASP A 100 23.01 9.58 8.94
C ASP A 100 22.52 10.89 9.59
N GLY A 101 21.93 11.79 8.79
CA GLY A 101 21.47 13.12 9.20
C GLY A 101 22.53 14.23 9.13
N GLU A 102 23.79 13.89 8.84
CA GLU A 102 24.93 14.81 8.68
C GLU A 102 25.49 14.78 7.25
N GLY A 103 24.77 14.18 6.31
CA GLY A 103 25.16 14.06 4.89
C GLY A 103 26.00 12.82 4.57
N GLY A 104 26.18 11.92 5.53
CA GLY A 104 26.80 10.61 5.34
C GLY A 104 25.79 9.47 5.25
N ALA A 105 26.32 8.27 4.99
CA ALA A 105 25.56 7.06 4.73
C ALA A 105 25.82 6.00 5.82
N VAL A 106 24.76 5.46 6.40
CA VAL A 106 24.81 4.27 7.27
C VAL A 106 24.42 3.06 6.45
N PHE A 107 25.38 2.15 6.26
CA PHE A 107 25.14 0.83 5.69
C PHE A 107 24.43 -0.04 6.72
N MET A 108 23.48 -0.85 6.27
CA MET A 108 22.63 -1.63 7.16
C MET A 108 22.96 -3.12 7.12
N LEU A 109 23.56 -3.59 6.02
CA LEU A 109 23.91 -4.99 5.84
C LEU A 109 25.43 -5.16 5.97
N HIS A 110 25.85 -5.78 7.06
CA HIS A 110 27.26 -6.01 7.38
C HIS A 110 27.57 -7.49 7.60
N GLY A 111 28.68 -7.95 7.03
CA GLY A 111 29.26 -9.24 7.37
C GLY A 111 29.73 -9.28 8.83
N SER A 112 29.98 -10.49 9.34
CA SER A 112 30.41 -10.73 10.74
C SER A 112 31.71 -10.01 11.15
N ASP A 113 32.47 -9.48 10.19
CA ASP A 113 33.70 -8.72 10.35
C ASP A 113 33.51 -7.19 10.28
N GLY A 114 32.27 -6.70 10.12
CA GLY A 114 31.94 -5.29 9.97
C GLY A 114 32.15 -4.74 8.55
N GLY A 115 32.49 -5.57 7.57
CA GLY A 115 32.54 -5.21 6.14
C GLY A 115 31.15 -5.25 5.47
N THR A 116 31.02 -4.72 4.25
CA THR A 116 29.76 -4.66 3.47
C THR A 116 29.29 -6.00 2.89
N ALA A 117 29.94 -7.12 3.22
CA ALA A 117 29.87 -8.32 2.40
C ALA A 117 28.94 -9.40 2.99
N PHE A 118 27.63 -9.29 2.71
CA PHE A 118 26.81 -10.49 2.57
C PHE A 118 26.93 -11.12 1.19
N GLY A 119 27.50 -10.43 0.19
CA GLY A 119 27.48 -10.89 -1.20
C GLY A 119 26.04 -11.01 -1.72
N ALA A 120 25.18 -10.08 -1.30
CA ALA A 120 23.77 -10.09 -1.64
C ALA A 120 23.59 -9.76 -3.12
N GLU A 121 22.82 -10.57 -3.83
CA GLU A 121 22.51 -10.39 -5.25
C GLU A 121 21.07 -9.91 -5.47
N ALA A 122 20.18 -10.17 -4.50
CA ALA A 122 18.82 -9.66 -4.46
C ALA A 122 18.43 -9.30 -3.03
N ILE A 123 17.65 -8.25 -2.86
CA ILE A 123 17.12 -7.77 -1.58
C ILE A 123 15.62 -7.59 -1.72
N VAL A 124 14.85 -8.17 -0.80
CA VAL A 124 13.41 -7.92 -0.65
C VAL A 124 13.14 -7.47 0.78
N VAL A 125 12.40 -6.38 0.94
CA VAL A 125 12.11 -5.78 2.26
C VAL A 125 10.63 -5.91 2.60
N LYS A 126 10.33 -6.41 3.80
CA LYS A 126 8.99 -6.38 4.40
C LYS A 126 9.08 -5.83 5.82
N GLY A 127 8.55 -4.64 6.05
CA GLY A 127 8.72 -3.95 7.34
C GLY A 127 10.21 -3.77 7.67
N ASP A 128 10.65 -4.34 8.80
CA ASP A 128 12.04 -4.36 9.25
C ASP A 128 12.82 -5.63 8.85
N LEU A 129 12.16 -6.60 8.21
CA LEU A 129 12.79 -7.84 7.74
C LEU A 129 13.33 -7.67 6.32
N VAL A 130 14.56 -8.11 6.13
CA VAL A 130 15.28 -8.05 4.86
C VAL A 130 15.68 -9.45 4.43
N LEU A 131 15.04 -9.93 3.37
CA LEU A 131 15.36 -11.18 2.70
C LEU A 131 16.44 -10.91 1.65
N MET A 132 17.54 -11.67 1.71
CA MET A 132 18.68 -11.55 0.80
C MET A 132 18.97 -12.87 0.11
N ARG A 133 19.17 -12.87 -1.22
CA ARG A 133 19.83 -13.98 -1.93
C ARG A 133 21.31 -13.70 -1.94
N ILE A 134 22.11 -14.70 -1.62
CA ILE A 134 23.56 -14.61 -1.58
C ILE A 134 24.15 -15.33 -2.80
N ASN A 135 25.26 -14.81 -3.33
CA ASN A 135 25.98 -15.32 -4.51
C ASN A 135 26.45 -16.78 -4.45
N ASN A 136 26.38 -17.41 -3.29
CA ASN A 136 26.65 -18.84 -3.09
C ASN A 136 25.41 -19.73 -3.31
N GLY A 137 24.28 -19.15 -3.75
CA GLY A 137 23.03 -19.85 -3.97
C GLY A 137 22.27 -20.20 -2.68
N SER A 138 22.48 -19.42 -1.62
CA SER A 138 21.70 -19.46 -0.39
C SER A 138 20.88 -18.18 -0.22
N ALA A 139 20.02 -18.15 0.78
CA ALA A 139 19.28 -16.98 1.21
C ALA A 139 19.37 -16.81 2.73
N SER A 140 19.27 -15.56 3.15
CA SER A 140 19.31 -15.14 4.54
C SER A 140 18.19 -14.13 4.79
N VAL A 141 17.65 -14.09 6.01
CA VAL A 141 16.74 -13.02 6.44
C VAL A 141 17.35 -12.34 7.66
N VAL A 142 17.45 -11.02 7.62
CA VAL A 142 17.92 -10.18 8.73
C VAL A 142 16.80 -9.29 9.22
N ASP A 143 16.60 -9.26 10.53
CA ASP A 143 15.76 -8.29 11.21
C ASP A 143 16.62 -7.06 11.53
N LEU A 144 16.36 -5.95 10.84
CA LEU A 144 17.12 -4.71 11.01
C LEU A 144 16.81 -3.98 12.32
N SER A 145 15.66 -4.26 12.95
CA SER A 145 15.32 -3.65 14.24
C SER A 145 16.21 -4.19 15.36
N THR A 146 16.63 -5.46 15.27
CA THR A 146 17.51 -6.13 16.23
C THR A 146 18.94 -6.34 15.73
N GLY A 147 19.16 -6.22 14.41
CA GLY A 147 20.43 -6.54 13.74
C GLY A 147 20.73 -8.04 13.66
N ARG A 148 19.74 -8.90 13.92
CA ARG A 148 19.93 -10.36 13.98
C ARG A 148 19.59 -11.01 12.64
N GLU A 149 20.45 -11.94 12.22
CA GLU A 149 20.11 -12.92 11.17
C GLU A 149 19.11 -13.94 11.72
N VAL A 150 17.87 -13.90 11.23
CA VAL A 150 16.75 -14.75 11.70
C VAL A 150 16.58 -16.03 10.88
N LEU A 151 16.99 -16.00 9.61
CA LEU A 151 17.19 -17.18 8.77
C LEU A 151 18.63 -17.18 8.30
N THR A 152 19.42 -18.17 8.72
CA THR A 152 20.84 -18.24 8.35
C THR A 152 21.03 -18.80 6.94
N GLN A 153 22.09 -18.38 6.25
CA GLN A 153 22.48 -18.95 4.95
C GLN A 153 22.57 -20.50 4.96
N SER A 154 23.00 -21.09 6.08
CA SER A 154 23.10 -22.55 6.23
C SER A 154 21.74 -23.28 6.25
N ALA A 155 20.65 -22.56 6.51
CA ALA A 155 19.29 -23.10 6.52
C ALA A 155 18.71 -23.29 5.11
N THR A 156 19.35 -22.69 4.10
CA THR A 156 18.90 -22.71 2.70
C THR A 156 19.99 -23.25 1.77
N LYS A 157 19.62 -23.63 0.54
CA LYS A 157 20.54 -24.14 -0.48
C LYS A 157 19.94 -24.10 -1.88
N GLY A 158 20.79 -24.02 -2.89
CA GLY A 158 20.43 -24.29 -4.29
C GLY A 158 19.48 -23.27 -4.92
N ILE A 159 19.45 -22.04 -4.39
CA ILE A 159 18.64 -20.94 -4.93
C ILE A 159 19.43 -20.32 -6.09
N THR A 160 18.91 -20.48 -7.30
CA THR A 160 19.50 -19.92 -8.53
C THR A 160 18.49 -19.02 -9.22
N VAL A 161 18.93 -17.89 -9.76
CA VAL A 161 18.10 -17.03 -10.62
C VAL A 161 17.65 -17.82 -11.83
N SER A 162 16.34 -17.89 -12.05
CA SER A 162 15.78 -18.22 -13.35
C SER A 162 14.72 -17.19 -13.72
N LYS A 163 14.33 -17.10 -15.00
CA LYS A 163 13.20 -16.25 -15.41
C LYS A 163 11.87 -16.69 -14.77
N GLU A 164 11.82 -17.89 -14.20
CA GLU A 164 10.63 -18.56 -13.70
C GLU A 164 10.69 -18.77 -12.18
N THR A 165 11.75 -18.32 -11.49
CA THR A 165 11.92 -18.54 -10.05
C THR A 165 12.66 -17.37 -9.41
N GLY A 166 11.95 -16.59 -8.61
CA GLY A 166 12.48 -15.51 -7.77
C GLY A 166 12.84 -15.99 -6.36
N ILE A 167 13.52 -15.15 -5.60
CA ILE A 167 13.85 -15.40 -4.20
C ILE A 167 12.60 -15.67 -3.33
N GLU A 168 11.48 -14.98 -3.57
CA GLU A 168 10.22 -15.14 -2.83
C GLU A 168 9.50 -16.47 -3.10
N ASP A 169 9.89 -17.21 -4.14
CA ASP A 169 9.44 -18.59 -4.39
C ASP A 169 10.22 -19.58 -3.52
N ALA A 170 11.46 -19.25 -3.16
CA ALA A 170 12.33 -20.08 -2.34
C ALA A 170 12.19 -19.79 -0.84
N VAL A 171 12.10 -18.51 -0.47
CA VAL A 171 11.95 -18.02 0.90
C VAL A 171 10.95 -16.88 0.91
N ARG A 172 9.92 -16.96 1.74
CA ARG A 172 8.89 -15.91 1.84
C ARG A 172 8.78 -15.41 3.27
N ILE A 173 8.85 -14.10 3.44
CA ILE A 173 8.45 -13.44 4.68
C ILE A 173 6.92 -13.40 4.64
N LEU A 174 6.27 -14.15 5.53
CA LEU A 174 4.81 -14.31 5.54
C LEU A 174 4.13 -13.15 6.28
N ASP A 175 4.72 -12.70 7.38
CA ASP A 175 4.37 -11.50 8.14
C ASP A 175 5.63 -10.96 8.85
N ASP A 176 5.47 -10.09 9.84
CA ASP A 176 6.58 -9.49 10.60
C ASP A 176 7.33 -10.47 11.53
N GLU A 177 6.82 -11.69 11.70
CA GLU A 177 7.39 -12.69 12.62
C GLU A 177 7.62 -14.06 11.99
N LEU A 178 6.95 -14.42 10.90
CA LEU A 178 6.98 -15.76 10.29
C LEU A 178 7.66 -15.75 8.92
N ILE A 179 8.58 -16.68 8.72
CA ILE A 179 9.33 -16.85 7.48
C ILE A 179 9.20 -18.30 7.01
N ALA A 180 8.71 -18.52 5.80
CA ALA A 180 8.62 -19.85 5.19
C ALA A 180 9.75 -20.10 4.20
N VAL A 181 10.24 -21.34 4.15
CA VAL A 181 11.24 -21.78 3.17
C VAL A 181 10.65 -22.92 2.36
N ALA A 182 10.66 -22.83 1.03
CA ALA A 182 10.17 -23.93 0.20
C ALA A 182 11.04 -25.19 0.46
N PRO A 183 10.44 -26.39 0.57
CA PRO A 183 11.15 -27.60 0.99
C PRO A 183 12.31 -27.97 0.06
N ALA A 184 12.21 -27.63 -1.23
CA ALA A 184 13.27 -27.84 -2.22
C ALA A 184 14.56 -27.07 -1.89
N TYR A 185 14.44 -25.91 -1.27
CA TYR A 185 15.55 -25.01 -0.96
C TYR A 185 15.97 -25.06 0.51
N SER A 186 15.33 -25.88 1.34
CA SER A 186 15.66 -25.97 2.76
C SER A 186 16.72 -27.04 3.07
N SER A 187 17.66 -26.69 3.94
CA SER A 187 18.60 -27.63 4.55
C SER A 187 17.99 -28.43 5.71
N ALA A 188 16.87 -27.97 6.29
CA ALA A 188 16.16 -28.68 7.37
C ALA A 188 15.37 -29.90 6.86
N VAL A 189 15.02 -29.91 5.57
CA VAL A 189 14.20 -30.96 4.97
C VAL A 189 15.08 -32.10 4.46
N SER A 190 14.82 -33.31 4.97
CA SER A 190 15.49 -34.54 4.51
C SER A 190 14.84 -35.08 3.23
N LYS A 191 15.60 -35.90 2.47
CA LYS A 191 15.10 -36.55 1.24
C LYS A 191 13.78 -37.31 1.50
N GLY A 192 12.74 -37.01 0.72
CA GLY A 192 11.40 -37.60 0.85
C GLY A 192 10.43 -36.85 1.76
N GLN A 193 10.80 -35.69 2.30
CA GLN A 193 9.95 -34.82 3.13
C GLN A 193 9.53 -33.53 2.40
N THR A 194 9.46 -33.58 1.07
CA THR A 194 9.17 -32.41 0.22
C THR A 194 7.75 -31.86 0.40
N ALA A 195 6.88 -32.59 1.10
CA ALA A 195 5.52 -32.17 1.43
C ALA A 195 5.41 -31.38 2.74
N TYR A 196 6.53 -30.90 3.29
CA TYR A 196 6.53 -30.14 4.55
C TYR A 196 7.38 -28.87 4.41
N THR A 197 6.75 -27.71 4.60
CA THR A 197 7.36 -26.38 4.52
C THR A 197 7.89 -25.95 5.89
N PRO A 198 9.22 -25.77 6.05
CA PRO A 198 9.82 -25.14 7.22
C PRO A 198 9.32 -23.71 7.43
N VAL A 199 8.95 -23.40 8.68
CA VAL A 199 8.56 -22.06 9.14
C VAL A 199 9.50 -21.65 10.27
N TYR A 200 10.12 -20.49 10.13
CA TYR A 200 11.03 -19.86 11.08
C TYR A 200 10.34 -18.67 11.74
N ARG A 201 10.83 -18.31 12.92
CA ARG A 201 10.36 -17.13 13.67
C ARG A 201 11.43 -16.05 13.73
N ALA A 202 11.07 -14.81 13.41
CA ALA A 202 11.97 -13.68 13.48
C ALA A 202 12.45 -13.47 14.92
N SER A 203 11.54 -13.50 15.90
CA SER A 203 11.83 -13.30 17.34
C SER A 203 12.80 -14.32 17.95
N THR A 204 12.85 -15.55 17.45
CA THR A 204 13.76 -16.58 17.95
C THR A 204 14.97 -16.82 17.06
N GLY A 205 14.90 -16.45 15.77
CA GLY A 205 15.92 -16.74 14.77
C GLY A 205 16.11 -18.23 14.50
N GLY A 206 15.05 -19.02 14.68
CA GLY A 206 15.12 -20.49 14.64
C GLY A 206 13.92 -21.13 13.96
N LEU A 207 14.12 -22.38 13.55
CA LEU A 207 13.06 -23.21 12.98
C LEU A 207 11.98 -23.46 14.04
N ALA A 208 10.79 -22.92 13.81
CA ALA A 208 9.65 -23.06 14.69
C ALA A 208 8.92 -24.38 14.44
N ALA A 209 8.59 -24.66 13.17
CA ALA A 209 7.85 -25.86 12.77
C ALA A 209 8.09 -26.22 11.31
N MET A 210 7.59 -27.38 10.89
CA MET A 210 7.42 -27.76 9.49
C MET A 210 5.95 -28.09 9.23
N VAL A 211 5.24 -27.26 8.47
CA VAL A 211 3.80 -27.44 8.20
C VAL A 211 3.58 -28.33 6.98
N TYR A 212 2.55 -29.18 7.00
CA TYR A 212 2.21 -30.02 5.86
C TYR A 212 1.70 -29.17 4.69
N ASN A 213 2.37 -29.28 3.56
CA ASN A 213 2.12 -28.58 2.31
C ASN A 213 2.40 -29.55 1.16
N PRO A 214 1.39 -30.25 0.63
CA PRO A 214 1.59 -31.37 -0.30
C PRO A 214 2.24 -30.95 -1.62
N GLY A 215 2.10 -29.69 -2.06
CA GLY A 215 2.74 -29.17 -3.27
C GLY A 215 4.18 -28.71 -3.08
N GLY A 216 4.58 -28.38 -1.84
CA GLY A 216 5.91 -27.85 -1.54
C GLY A 216 6.21 -26.47 -2.15
N SER A 217 5.23 -25.82 -2.78
CA SER A 217 5.31 -24.43 -3.23
C SER A 217 5.03 -23.47 -2.07
N LEU A 218 5.58 -22.25 -2.11
CA LEU A 218 5.19 -21.19 -1.17
C LEU A 218 3.93 -20.43 -1.66
N GLU A 219 3.47 -20.69 -2.87
CA GLU A 219 2.14 -20.27 -3.33
C GLU A 219 1.05 -20.89 -2.44
N GLY A 220 0.06 -20.08 -2.05
CA GLY A 220 -1.00 -20.51 -1.13
C GLY A 220 -0.56 -20.65 0.33
N VAL A 221 0.69 -20.29 0.69
CA VAL A 221 1.15 -20.26 2.09
C VAL A 221 1.08 -18.82 2.62
N TYR A 222 0.27 -18.61 3.64
CA TYR A 222 0.05 -17.30 4.27
C TYR A 222 0.32 -17.37 5.77
N GLY A 223 0.80 -16.27 6.36
CA GLY A 223 1.11 -16.17 7.78
C GLY A 223 0.38 -14.98 8.41
N PHE A 224 0.02 -15.11 9.69
CA PHE A 224 -0.77 -14.12 10.40
C PHE A 224 -0.39 -14.01 11.87
N ASP A 225 -0.29 -12.76 12.33
CA ASP A 225 -0.10 -12.33 13.72
C ASP A 225 1.08 -13.01 14.41
N GLY A 226 2.08 -13.41 13.61
CA GLY A 226 3.24 -14.12 14.07
C GLY A 226 2.96 -15.51 14.62
N GLU A 227 1.73 -16.03 14.58
CA GLU A 227 1.37 -17.29 15.23
C GLU A 227 0.68 -18.29 14.32
N TYR A 228 0.01 -17.84 13.26
CA TYR A 228 -0.86 -18.68 12.46
C TYR A 228 -0.37 -18.79 11.04
N VAL A 229 -0.48 -19.97 10.46
CA VAL A 229 -0.20 -20.22 9.05
C VAL A 229 -1.37 -20.94 8.42
N THR A 230 -1.77 -20.50 7.23
CA THR A 230 -2.70 -21.25 6.37
C THR A 230 -1.98 -21.74 5.14
N VAL A 231 -2.27 -22.97 4.73
CA VAL A 231 -1.78 -23.56 3.48
C VAL A 231 -2.96 -23.92 2.61
N GLU A 232 -3.01 -23.33 1.43
CA GLU A 232 -3.97 -23.64 0.37
C GLU A 232 -3.25 -24.40 -0.73
N ALA A 233 -3.64 -25.67 -0.90
CA ALA A 233 -2.96 -26.60 -1.78
C ALA A 233 -3.86 -26.99 -2.96
N ASP A 234 -3.48 -26.51 -4.14
CA ASP A 234 -4.17 -26.81 -5.38
C ASP A 234 -3.76 -28.15 -5.98
N THR A 235 -4.71 -28.80 -6.64
CA THR A 235 -4.46 -29.90 -7.57
C THR A 235 -4.95 -29.47 -8.95
N THR A 236 -4.02 -29.32 -9.89
CA THR A 236 -4.36 -28.96 -11.27
C THR A 236 -4.84 -30.21 -12.02
N SER A 237 -6.15 -30.32 -12.23
CA SER A 237 -6.73 -31.14 -13.29
C SER A 237 -7.34 -30.21 -14.36
N SER A 238 -7.36 -30.65 -15.61
CA SER A 238 -7.35 -29.80 -16.82
C SER A 238 -8.61 -28.95 -17.12
N SER A 239 -9.46 -28.64 -16.14
CA SER A 239 -10.57 -27.68 -16.28
C SER A 239 -11.15 -27.12 -14.98
N VAL A 240 -10.77 -27.65 -13.80
CA VAL A 240 -11.27 -27.23 -12.48
C VAL A 240 -10.13 -27.25 -11.48
N THR A 241 -9.97 -26.16 -10.72
CA THR A 241 -8.97 -26.05 -9.66
C THR A 241 -9.58 -26.54 -8.36
N GLU A 242 -9.34 -27.80 -8.03
CA GLU A 242 -9.68 -28.33 -6.71
C GLU A 242 -8.65 -27.84 -5.69
N ARG A 243 -9.13 -27.25 -4.59
CA ARG A 243 -8.29 -26.64 -3.54
C ARG A 243 -8.53 -27.32 -2.20
N ALA A 244 -7.51 -27.42 -1.36
CA ALA A 244 -7.62 -27.86 0.03
C ALA A 244 -6.98 -26.84 0.96
N THR A 245 -7.51 -26.67 2.17
CA THR A 245 -7.05 -25.68 3.15
C THR A 245 -6.60 -26.37 4.42
N PHE A 246 -5.43 -25.99 4.93
CA PHE A 246 -4.88 -26.49 6.20
C PHE A 246 -4.48 -25.31 7.08
N LEU A 247 -4.90 -25.36 8.34
CA LEU A 247 -4.68 -24.30 9.32
C LEU A 247 -3.66 -24.79 10.37
N TYR A 248 -2.73 -23.93 10.75
CA TYR A 248 -1.68 -24.25 11.70
C TYR A 248 -1.50 -23.14 12.72
N ARG A 249 -1.33 -23.53 13.98
CA ARG A 249 -0.66 -22.70 14.97
C ARG A 249 0.82 -23.06 15.02
N ILE A 250 1.67 -22.07 14.89
CA ILE A 250 3.12 -22.21 14.88
C ILE A 250 3.65 -22.04 16.30
N PRO A 251 4.28 -23.07 16.90
CA PRO A 251 4.87 -22.94 18.23
C PRO A 251 6.02 -21.92 18.23
N ALA A 252 6.37 -21.38 19.39
CA ALA A 252 7.50 -20.46 19.53
C ALA A 252 8.84 -21.09 19.09
N SER A 253 8.99 -22.40 19.27
CA SER A 253 10.15 -23.19 18.84
C SER A 253 9.78 -24.68 18.79
N GLY A 254 10.58 -25.50 18.13
CA GLY A 254 10.45 -26.96 18.24
C GLY A 254 10.78 -27.74 16.98
N GLY A 255 10.79 -27.09 15.81
CA GLY A 255 11.15 -27.67 14.52
C GLY A 255 10.39 -28.93 14.14
N SER A 256 9.31 -29.25 14.85
CA SER A 256 8.53 -30.46 14.69
C SER A 256 7.65 -30.37 13.45
N ARG A 257 7.35 -31.53 12.85
CA ARG A 257 6.33 -31.58 11.80
C ARG A 257 4.95 -31.40 12.40
N LEU A 258 4.20 -30.48 11.81
CA LEU A 258 2.81 -30.25 12.12
C LEU A 258 1.97 -30.83 10.99
N LYS A 259 0.95 -31.58 11.36
CA LYS A 259 -0.12 -31.98 10.47
C LYS A 259 -1.39 -31.33 11.00
N ALA A 260 -2.16 -30.69 10.12
CA ALA A 260 -3.46 -30.20 10.48
C ALA A 260 -4.37 -31.40 10.79
N GLU A 261 -5.06 -31.36 11.93
CA GLU A 261 -5.94 -32.43 12.40
C GLU A 261 -7.31 -31.87 12.78
N GLY A 262 -8.33 -32.73 12.75
CA GLY A 262 -9.69 -32.36 13.14
C GLY A 262 -10.24 -31.20 12.31
N ASN A 263 -10.72 -30.16 13.00
CA ASN A 263 -11.34 -28.98 12.38
C ASN A 263 -10.35 -28.02 11.70
N MET A 264 -9.06 -28.38 11.63
CA MET A 264 -8.02 -27.55 11.02
C MET A 264 -7.62 -28.03 9.62
N ALA A 265 -8.22 -29.11 9.11
CA ALA A 265 -7.93 -29.69 7.80
C ALA A 265 -9.19 -29.83 6.95
N TYR A 266 -9.19 -29.20 5.77
CA TYR A 266 -10.31 -29.08 4.84
C TYR A 266 -9.91 -29.63 3.48
N ASP A 267 -9.94 -30.96 3.36
CA ASP A 267 -9.57 -31.67 2.13
C ASP A 267 -10.60 -32.75 1.85
N GLN A 268 -11.58 -32.43 1.00
CA GLN A 268 -12.65 -33.35 0.57
C GLN A 268 -12.60 -33.66 -0.93
N ARG A 269 -11.49 -33.30 -1.60
CA ARG A 269 -11.31 -33.43 -3.05
C ARG A 269 -11.58 -34.84 -3.58
N ASP A 270 -11.17 -35.86 -2.83
CA ASP A 270 -11.40 -37.26 -3.20
C ASP A 270 -12.88 -37.73 -3.10
N SER A 271 -13.78 -36.90 -2.55
CA SER A 271 -15.14 -37.29 -2.18
C SER A 271 -16.24 -36.35 -2.64
N ARG A 272 -15.89 -35.22 -3.27
CA ARG A 272 -16.78 -34.13 -3.65
C ARG A 272 -16.37 -33.62 -5.03
N ASP A 273 -17.35 -33.48 -5.92
CA ASP A 273 -17.12 -32.99 -7.27
C ASP A 273 -16.87 -31.47 -7.25
N ASP A 274 -15.86 -31.00 -7.98
CA ASP A 274 -15.48 -29.59 -8.07
C ASP A 274 -15.28 -28.93 -6.70
N TYR A 275 -14.65 -29.65 -5.77
CA TYR A 275 -14.46 -29.18 -4.41
C TYR A 275 -13.49 -27.99 -4.34
N PHE A 276 -13.99 -26.91 -3.76
CA PHE A 276 -13.24 -25.70 -3.50
C PHE A 276 -13.27 -25.34 -2.01
N THR A 277 -12.13 -24.90 -1.49
CA THR A 277 -12.06 -24.28 -0.16
C THR A 277 -11.19 -23.04 -0.18
N GLU A 278 -11.58 -22.07 0.62
CA GLU A 278 -10.86 -20.82 0.83
C GLU A 278 -10.83 -20.47 2.32
N SER A 279 -9.69 -19.98 2.78
CA SER A 279 -9.51 -19.43 4.13
C SER A 279 -9.30 -17.92 4.11
N LEU A 280 -9.91 -17.20 5.04
CA LEU A 280 -9.73 -15.78 5.21
C LEU A 280 -9.41 -15.46 6.68
N TYR A 281 -8.28 -14.82 6.91
CA TYR A 281 -7.90 -14.36 8.24
C TYR A 281 -8.71 -13.15 8.65
N LEU A 282 -9.35 -13.22 9.82
CA LEU A 282 -10.21 -12.18 10.37
C LEU A 282 -9.57 -11.41 11.53
N GLY A 283 -8.33 -11.73 11.92
CA GLY A 283 -7.69 -11.19 13.13
C GLY A 283 -7.86 -12.07 14.36
N ASP A 284 -6.96 -11.92 15.34
CA ASP A 284 -7.02 -12.59 16.64
C ASP A 284 -7.18 -14.12 16.57
N GLY A 285 -6.52 -14.77 15.60
CA GLY A 285 -6.58 -16.22 15.37
C GLY A 285 -7.89 -16.72 14.77
N ARG A 286 -8.84 -15.84 14.43
CA ARG A 286 -10.09 -16.21 13.76
C ARG A 286 -9.87 -16.36 12.26
N ILE A 287 -10.31 -17.49 11.71
CA ILE A 287 -10.21 -17.81 10.29
C ILE A 287 -11.61 -18.18 9.78
N TYR A 288 -12.11 -17.44 8.81
CA TYR A 288 -13.27 -17.85 8.02
C TYR A 288 -12.84 -18.92 7.03
N VAL A 289 -13.57 -20.04 6.98
CA VAL A 289 -13.35 -21.11 6.01
C VAL A 289 -14.63 -21.33 5.23
N HIS A 290 -14.55 -21.28 3.91
CA HIS A 290 -15.61 -21.62 2.97
C HIS A 290 -15.28 -22.93 2.27
N GLU A 291 -16.18 -23.90 2.32
CA GLU A 291 -16.12 -25.14 1.51
C GLU A 291 -17.32 -25.16 0.56
N GLU A 292 -17.09 -25.42 -0.72
CA GLU A 292 -18.15 -25.64 -1.71
C GLU A 292 -17.84 -26.78 -2.66
N TRP A 293 -18.90 -27.36 -3.23
CA TRP A 293 -18.83 -28.39 -4.26
C TRP A 293 -20.13 -28.43 -5.07
N THR A 294 -20.04 -28.93 -6.30
CA THR A 294 -21.20 -29.05 -7.20
C THR A 294 -22.04 -30.27 -6.83
N VAL A 295 -23.35 -30.19 -7.05
CA VAL A 295 -24.29 -31.31 -6.86
C VAL A 295 -25.26 -31.44 -8.03
N SER A 296 -25.64 -32.68 -8.34
CA SER A 296 -26.42 -33.03 -9.53
C SER A 296 -27.93 -32.71 -9.47
N SER A 297 -28.37 -31.64 -8.79
CA SER A 297 -29.77 -31.21 -8.55
C SER A 297 -30.54 -31.90 -7.40
N SER A 298 -29.88 -32.68 -6.54
CA SER A 298 -30.55 -33.29 -5.38
C SER A 298 -31.08 -32.24 -4.39
N SER A 299 -32.16 -32.56 -3.66
CA SER A 299 -32.99 -31.66 -2.84
C SER A 299 -32.31 -30.94 -1.64
N GLU A 300 -30.98 -30.91 -1.57
CA GLU A 300 -30.21 -30.29 -0.50
C GLU A 300 -29.01 -29.48 -1.02
N TYR A 301 -29.28 -28.47 -1.84
CA TYR A 301 -28.29 -27.47 -2.26
C TYR A 301 -28.39 -26.19 -1.40
N SER A 302 -27.29 -25.44 -1.31
CA SER A 302 -27.20 -24.15 -0.60
C SER A 302 -27.69 -23.00 -1.49
N TYR A 303 -27.17 -22.92 -2.73
CA TYR A 303 -27.63 -21.98 -3.76
C TYR A 303 -27.45 -22.55 -5.18
N SER A 304 -28.13 -21.95 -6.14
CA SER A 304 -27.87 -22.15 -7.57
C SER A 304 -27.33 -20.87 -8.20
N TYR A 305 -26.35 -20.99 -9.08
CA TYR A 305 -25.73 -19.88 -9.80
C TYR A 305 -25.33 -20.37 -11.19
N ASP A 306 -25.60 -19.57 -12.23
CA ASP A 306 -25.31 -19.88 -13.64
C ASP A 306 -25.75 -21.29 -14.11
N GLY A 307 -26.89 -21.76 -13.63
CA GLY A 307 -27.47 -23.06 -14.00
C GLY A 307 -26.89 -24.27 -13.25
N GLU A 308 -25.92 -24.07 -12.35
CA GLU A 308 -25.36 -25.10 -11.47
C GLU A 308 -25.92 -25.03 -10.05
N TYR A 309 -25.77 -26.11 -9.28
CA TYR A 309 -26.20 -26.20 -7.89
C TYR A 309 -25.00 -26.45 -6.98
N TYR A 310 -24.83 -25.60 -5.99
CA TYR A 310 -23.70 -25.65 -5.06
C TYR A 310 -24.18 -26.04 -3.67
N LYS A 311 -23.41 -26.89 -2.99
CA LYS A 311 -23.57 -27.14 -1.56
C LYS A 311 -22.38 -26.53 -0.85
N VAL A 312 -22.69 -25.76 0.20
CA VAL A 312 -21.70 -24.93 0.89
C VAL A 312 -21.75 -25.17 2.39
N GLN A 313 -20.57 -25.24 3.00
CA GLN A 313 -20.36 -25.22 4.44
C GLN A 313 -19.38 -24.11 4.79
N ARG A 314 -19.68 -23.34 5.83
CA ARG A 314 -18.86 -22.20 6.24
C ARG A 314 -18.64 -22.21 7.74
N PHE A 315 -17.45 -21.85 8.16
CA PHE A 315 -17.05 -21.89 9.56
C PHE A 315 -16.23 -20.66 9.93
N ILE A 316 -16.36 -20.21 11.17
CA ILE A 316 -15.33 -19.42 11.84
C ILE A 316 -14.54 -20.38 12.73
N VAL A 317 -13.25 -20.50 12.47
CA VAL A 317 -12.33 -21.39 13.18
C VAL A 317 -11.39 -20.54 14.02
N ASN A 318 -11.24 -20.89 15.30
CA ASN A 318 -10.17 -20.35 16.11
C ASN A 318 -8.92 -21.23 15.95
N ALA A 319 -7.87 -20.66 15.35
CA ALA A 319 -6.65 -21.39 15.06
C ALA A 319 -5.82 -21.73 16.32
N GLU A 320 -6.12 -21.11 17.48
CA GLU A 320 -5.45 -21.38 18.75
C GLU A 320 -5.73 -22.81 19.25
N ASP A 321 -6.99 -23.23 19.19
CA ASP A 321 -7.47 -24.48 19.79
C ASP A 321 -8.28 -25.37 18.83
N GLY A 322 -8.50 -24.93 17.59
CA GLY A 322 -9.27 -25.65 16.58
C GLY A 322 -10.78 -25.72 16.87
N THR A 323 -11.27 -24.89 17.80
CA THR A 323 -12.72 -24.71 17.96
C THR A 323 -13.28 -24.07 16.69
N ARG A 324 -14.46 -24.52 16.29
CA ARG A 324 -15.14 -23.96 15.12
C ARG A 324 -16.61 -23.72 15.40
N GLU A 325 -17.12 -22.66 14.80
CA GLU A 325 -18.52 -22.29 14.81
C GLU A 325 -19.05 -22.28 13.39
N GLN A 326 -20.26 -22.81 13.18
CA GLN A 326 -20.88 -22.76 11.87
C GLN A 326 -21.28 -21.31 11.56
N TYR A 327 -20.79 -20.79 10.44
CA TYR A 327 -21.18 -19.49 9.94
C TYR A 327 -22.36 -19.64 8.97
N SER A 328 -23.40 -18.82 9.16
CA SER A 328 -24.59 -18.84 8.34
C SER A 328 -25.01 -17.41 8.02
N SER A 329 -24.95 -17.06 6.75
CA SER A 329 -25.39 -15.78 6.20
C SER A 329 -26.06 -16.00 4.84
N GLN A 330 -26.96 -15.10 4.43
CA GLN A 330 -27.45 -15.08 3.05
C GLN A 330 -26.40 -14.55 2.09
N HIS A 331 -25.38 -13.86 2.60
CA HIS A 331 -24.23 -13.40 1.84
C HIS A 331 -23.13 -14.45 1.89
N TYR A 332 -22.60 -14.80 0.72
CA TYR A 332 -21.50 -15.73 0.53
C TYR A 332 -20.34 -14.94 -0.05
N PHE A 333 -19.16 -15.09 0.55
CA PHE A 333 -17.98 -14.32 0.21
C PHE A 333 -16.91 -15.27 -0.31
N LEU A 334 -16.45 -15.02 -1.53
CA LEU A 334 -15.40 -15.75 -2.23
C LEU A 334 -14.35 -14.76 -2.71
N ASN A 335 -13.15 -15.26 -3.01
CA ASN A 335 -12.00 -14.47 -3.45
C ASN A 335 -11.74 -13.28 -2.52
N CYS A 336 -11.76 -13.56 -1.22
CA CYS A 336 -11.62 -12.57 -0.17
C CYS A 336 -10.14 -12.27 0.06
N VAL A 337 -9.82 -10.98 0.07
CA VAL A 337 -8.47 -10.47 0.29
C VAL A 337 -8.46 -9.31 1.28
N THR A 338 -7.38 -9.18 2.01
CA THR A 338 -7.04 -8.06 2.91
C THR A 338 -5.60 -7.64 2.64
N ASN A 339 -5.11 -6.61 3.32
CA ASN A 339 -3.70 -6.19 3.24
C ASN A 339 -2.71 -7.31 3.65
N ARG A 340 -3.18 -8.37 4.34
CA ARG A 340 -2.38 -9.57 4.64
C ARG A 340 -2.18 -10.50 3.43
N TYR A 341 -2.86 -10.24 2.31
CA TYR A 341 -2.88 -11.07 1.10
C TYR A 341 -2.33 -10.35 -0.13
N ASP A 342 -1.56 -9.26 0.03
CA ASP A 342 -0.95 -8.47 -1.05
C ASP A 342 -0.11 -9.30 -2.04
N TYR A 343 0.35 -10.49 -1.63
CA TYR A 343 1.16 -11.42 -2.44
C TYR A 343 0.42 -12.73 -2.77
N SER A 344 -0.90 -12.73 -2.66
CA SER A 344 -1.74 -13.87 -3.00
C SER A 344 -2.09 -13.89 -4.48
N GLY A 345 -2.10 -15.07 -5.11
CA GLY A 345 -2.70 -15.25 -6.44
C GLY A 345 -4.22 -15.24 -6.44
N ARG A 346 -4.87 -14.76 -5.36
CA ARG A 346 -6.35 -14.77 -5.22
C ARG A 346 -7.01 -13.59 -5.93
N SER A 347 -6.25 -12.53 -6.20
CA SER A 347 -6.80 -11.33 -6.79
C SER A 347 -5.78 -10.63 -7.67
N ASP A 348 -6.26 -10.03 -8.76
CA ASP A 348 -5.46 -9.20 -9.67
C ASP A 348 -5.21 -7.79 -9.10
N VAL A 349 -5.71 -7.52 -7.89
CA VAL A 349 -5.56 -6.23 -7.21
C VAL A 349 -4.75 -6.37 -5.93
N VAL A 350 -4.06 -5.30 -5.54
CA VAL A 350 -3.26 -5.23 -4.31
C VAL A 350 -4.07 -4.47 -3.25
N PRO A 351 -4.67 -5.16 -2.26
CA PRO A 351 -5.57 -4.55 -1.27
C PRO A 351 -5.01 -3.31 -0.59
N SER A 352 -3.72 -3.32 -0.21
CA SER A 352 -3.10 -2.19 0.50
C SER A 352 -3.04 -0.89 -0.30
N THR A 353 -3.30 -0.93 -1.61
CA THR A 353 -3.37 0.27 -2.45
C THR A 353 -4.71 1.00 -2.36
N PHE A 354 -5.76 0.38 -1.81
CA PHE A 354 -7.09 0.96 -1.70
C PHE A 354 -7.77 0.74 -0.35
N LEU A 355 -7.52 -0.38 0.36
CA LEU A 355 -8.11 -0.68 1.66
C LEU A 355 -7.19 -0.38 2.85
N LYS A 356 -7.80 0.09 3.94
CA LYS A 356 -7.18 0.14 5.26
C LYS A 356 -7.24 -1.22 5.96
N ASP A 357 -6.33 -1.40 6.92
CA ASP A 357 -6.33 -2.58 7.79
C ASP A 357 -7.67 -2.73 8.53
N GLY A 358 -8.12 -3.96 8.71
CA GLY A 358 -9.40 -4.28 9.34
C GLY A 358 -10.58 -4.42 8.37
N TYR A 359 -10.36 -4.18 7.07
CA TYR A 359 -11.35 -4.39 6.03
C TYR A 359 -10.93 -5.50 5.06
N ILE A 360 -11.95 -6.11 4.45
CA ILE A 360 -11.84 -7.24 3.52
C ILE A 360 -12.53 -6.84 2.23
N TYR A 361 -11.88 -7.08 1.09
CA TYR A 361 -12.51 -7.01 -0.23
C TYR A 361 -12.88 -8.42 -0.70
N SER A 362 -14.14 -8.62 -1.07
CA SER A 362 -14.62 -9.82 -1.76
C SER A 362 -14.98 -9.45 -3.19
N SER A 363 -14.15 -9.88 -4.13
CA SER A 363 -14.36 -9.62 -5.56
C SER A 363 -15.46 -10.50 -6.17
N PHE A 364 -15.83 -11.57 -5.48
CA PHE A 364 -16.93 -12.44 -5.85
C PHE A 364 -17.82 -12.72 -4.65
N GLY A 365 -18.86 -11.91 -4.51
CA GLY A 365 -19.88 -12.06 -3.50
C GLY A 365 -21.19 -12.58 -4.11
N LEU A 366 -21.94 -13.35 -3.33
CA LEU A 366 -23.30 -13.78 -3.70
C LEU A 366 -24.28 -13.42 -2.59
N TYR A 367 -25.40 -12.81 -2.95
CA TYR A 367 -26.59 -12.77 -2.10
C TYR A 367 -27.54 -13.90 -2.49
N VAL A 368 -27.96 -14.70 -1.51
CA VAL A 368 -28.81 -15.88 -1.73
C VAL A 368 -30.15 -15.67 -1.00
N PRO A 369 -31.22 -15.34 -1.74
CA PRO A 369 -32.57 -15.27 -1.19
C PRO A 369 -32.98 -16.64 -0.62
N ALA A 370 -33.55 -16.65 0.59
CA ALA A 370 -33.90 -17.89 1.28
C ALA A 370 -35.04 -18.68 0.60
N ASP A 371 -35.87 -18.00 -0.18
CA ASP A 371 -37.05 -18.52 -0.86
C ASP A 371 -36.74 -19.14 -2.23
N THR A 372 -35.86 -18.50 -3.02
CA THR A 372 -35.49 -19.00 -4.36
C THR A 372 -34.21 -19.82 -4.35
N LYS A 373 -33.26 -19.50 -3.45
CA LYS A 373 -31.87 -19.96 -3.47
C LYS A 373 -31.12 -19.67 -4.77
N GLU A 374 -31.68 -18.82 -5.62
CA GLU A 374 -31.03 -18.35 -6.85
C GLU A 374 -30.12 -17.18 -6.48
N ALA A 375 -28.81 -17.38 -6.61
CA ALA A 375 -27.81 -16.44 -6.14
C ALA A 375 -27.70 -15.23 -7.07
N GLU A 376 -27.59 -14.04 -6.48
CA GLU A 376 -27.28 -12.79 -7.18
C GLU A 376 -25.83 -12.37 -6.91
N TYR A 377 -25.08 -12.07 -7.98
CA TYR A 377 -23.72 -11.56 -7.88
C TYR A 377 -23.68 -10.13 -7.34
N ASP A 378 -22.69 -9.87 -6.48
CA ASP A 378 -22.25 -8.54 -6.04
C ASP A 378 -20.75 -8.58 -5.68
N GLN A 379 -20.18 -7.42 -5.37
CA GLN A 379 -18.90 -7.32 -4.68
C GLN A 379 -19.11 -6.62 -3.35
N TYR A 380 -18.25 -6.93 -2.39
CA TYR A 380 -18.39 -6.41 -1.03
C TYR A 380 -17.08 -5.89 -0.46
N VAL A 381 -17.20 -4.84 0.35
CA VAL A 381 -16.25 -4.56 1.43
C VAL A 381 -16.88 -5.00 2.74
N LEU A 382 -16.11 -5.75 3.54
CA LEU A 382 -16.54 -6.30 4.82
C LEU A 382 -15.64 -5.79 5.94
N ASP A 383 -16.17 -5.76 7.17
CA ASP A 383 -15.35 -5.71 8.38
C ASP A 383 -14.86 -7.13 8.77
N THR A 384 -14.00 -7.22 9.78
CA THR A 384 -13.46 -8.49 10.28
C THR A 384 -14.50 -9.42 10.92
N ASP A 385 -15.72 -8.93 11.18
CA ASP A 385 -16.86 -9.72 11.64
C ASP A 385 -17.74 -10.22 10.47
N LEU A 386 -17.29 -10.01 9.22
CA LEU A 386 -17.98 -10.36 7.99
C LEU A 386 -19.31 -9.62 7.81
N ASN A 387 -19.46 -8.45 8.43
CA ASN A 387 -20.58 -7.55 8.13
C ASN A 387 -20.28 -6.81 6.83
N VAL A 388 -21.27 -6.74 5.94
CA VAL A 388 -21.16 -5.94 4.72
C VAL A 388 -21.20 -4.45 5.09
N VAL A 389 -20.07 -3.77 4.90
CA VAL A 389 -19.96 -2.31 5.14
C VAL A 389 -20.14 -1.51 3.86
N LEU A 390 -19.94 -2.13 2.69
CA LEU A 390 -20.17 -1.53 1.38
C LEU A 390 -20.45 -2.62 0.34
N SER A 391 -21.32 -2.36 -0.64
CA SER A 391 -21.56 -3.26 -1.77
C SER A 391 -21.58 -2.52 -3.11
N LEU A 392 -21.14 -3.21 -4.18
CA LEU A 392 -21.09 -2.64 -5.53
C LEU A 392 -22.49 -2.31 -6.04
N THR A 393 -23.48 -3.14 -5.75
CA THR A 393 -24.89 -2.86 -6.13
C THR A 393 -25.60 -1.86 -5.22
N ASN A 394 -24.92 -1.33 -4.19
CA ASN A 394 -25.45 -0.35 -3.24
C ASN A 394 -26.67 -0.81 -2.43
N ASN A 395 -26.85 -2.13 -2.32
CA ASN A 395 -27.99 -2.73 -1.61
C ASN A 395 -27.70 -2.91 -0.10
N TRP A 396 -26.43 -2.82 0.30
CA TRP A 396 -25.97 -3.08 1.67
C TRP A 396 -24.81 -2.17 2.07
N GLY A 397 -24.77 -1.80 3.35
CA GLY A 397 -23.70 -0.97 3.92
C GLY A 397 -23.91 0.53 3.74
N ILE A 398 -22.82 1.28 3.60
CA ILE A 398 -22.83 2.70 3.26
C ILE A 398 -23.48 2.86 1.89
N GLU A 399 -24.51 3.72 1.81
CA GLU A 399 -25.13 4.06 0.54
C GLU A 399 -24.26 5.07 -0.20
N LEU A 400 -23.60 4.63 -1.26
CA LEU A 400 -22.99 5.52 -2.24
C LEU A 400 -24.13 6.16 -3.04
N GLU A 401 -24.20 7.48 -3.11
CA GLU A 401 -25.23 8.17 -3.89
C GLU A 401 -25.06 7.76 -5.37
N TYR A 402 -25.92 6.84 -5.86
CA TYR A 402 -25.73 6.20 -7.16
C TYR A 402 -26.89 6.38 -8.15
N VAL A 403 -26.47 6.31 -9.42
CA VAL A 403 -27.26 6.28 -10.66
C VAL A 403 -27.23 4.86 -11.23
N GLU A 404 -28.39 4.19 -11.32
CA GLU A 404 -28.76 2.92 -12.01
C GLU A 404 -27.75 1.73 -12.04
N ARG A 405 -28.20 0.55 -11.57
CA ARG A 405 -27.44 -0.73 -11.41
C ARG A 405 -26.78 -1.26 -12.69
N ASP A 406 -27.20 -0.81 -13.87
CA ASP A 406 -26.66 -1.21 -15.18
C ASP A 406 -25.45 -0.38 -15.64
N LYS A 407 -25.05 0.64 -14.86
CA LYS A 407 -23.92 1.55 -15.16
C LYS A 407 -22.78 1.39 -14.16
N VAL A 408 -22.59 0.20 -13.62
CA VAL A 408 -21.55 -0.09 -12.62
C VAL A 408 -20.50 -1.01 -13.24
N ASN A 409 -19.22 -0.61 -13.12
CA ASN A 409 -18.09 -1.43 -13.56
C ASN A 409 -17.46 -2.19 -12.38
N TYR A 410 -16.75 -3.26 -12.69
CA TYR A 410 -16.13 -4.18 -11.73
C TYR A 410 -15.17 -3.49 -10.73
N TYR A 411 -14.63 -2.31 -11.07
CA TYR A 411 -13.67 -1.58 -10.24
C TYR A 411 -14.29 -0.38 -9.50
N ASP A 412 -15.59 -0.10 -9.65
CA ASP A 412 -16.23 1.08 -9.06
C ASP A 412 -16.30 1.02 -7.52
N LEU A 413 -16.17 -0.17 -6.92
CA LEU A 413 -16.09 -0.35 -5.46
C LEU A 413 -14.69 -0.04 -4.91
N MET A 414 -13.67 -0.01 -5.77
CA MET A 414 -12.27 0.15 -5.37
C MET A 414 -11.91 1.62 -5.31
N LEU A 415 -12.34 2.30 -4.25
CA LEU A 415 -12.11 3.72 -4.08
C LEU A 415 -10.71 4.02 -3.50
N GLN A 416 -10.17 5.17 -3.85
CA GLN A 416 -9.02 5.79 -3.18
C GLN A 416 -9.41 7.22 -2.79
N PHE A 417 -8.92 7.67 -1.63
CA PHE A 417 -9.05 9.07 -1.24
C PHE A 417 -7.79 9.84 -1.61
N GLN A 418 -7.97 10.98 -2.25
CA GLN A 418 -6.90 11.93 -2.53
C GLN A 418 -7.42 13.33 -2.23
N ASP A 419 -6.68 14.08 -1.41
CA ASP A 419 -7.01 15.46 -1.03
C ASP A 419 -8.44 15.62 -0.45
N GLY A 420 -8.95 14.57 0.21
CA GLY A 420 -10.29 14.54 0.82
C GLY A 420 -11.41 14.05 -0.09
N TYR A 421 -11.13 13.70 -1.35
CA TYR A 421 -12.11 13.18 -2.30
C TYR A 421 -11.90 11.69 -2.56
N GLY A 422 -12.95 10.89 -2.40
CA GLY A 422 -12.99 9.50 -2.81
C GLY A 422 -13.29 9.37 -4.30
N TYR A 423 -12.55 8.55 -5.03
CA TYR A 423 -12.81 8.28 -6.45
C TYR A 423 -12.33 6.87 -6.84
N ALA A 424 -12.89 6.31 -7.92
CA ALA A 424 -12.47 5.03 -8.49
C ALA A 424 -11.35 5.27 -9.53
N PRO A 425 -10.12 4.75 -9.32
CA PRO A 425 -8.98 5.05 -10.18
C PRO A 425 -8.90 4.16 -11.44
N LEU A 426 -9.53 2.98 -11.43
CA LEU A 426 -9.39 1.96 -12.47
C LEU A 426 -10.67 1.82 -13.29
N ALA A 427 -10.60 2.15 -14.58
CA ALA A 427 -11.70 2.01 -15.55
C ALA A 427 -13.11 2.31 -14.99
N PRO A 428 -13.34 3.48 -14.36
CA PRO A 428 -14.60 3.74 -13.70
C PRO A 428 -15.72 3.91 -14.70
N ALA A 429 -16.95 3.49 -14.35
CA ALA A 429 -18.10 3.65 -15.25
C ALA A 429 -18.48 5.11 -15.52
N ALA A 430 -18.13 6.00 -14.59
CA ALA A 430 -18.20 7.45 -14.74
C ALA A 430 -17.18 8.10 -13.81
N LEU A 431 -16.77 9.33 -14.10
CA LEU A 431 -15.97 10.11 -13.17
C LEU A 431 -16.88 10.59 -12.03
N ARG A 432 -16.57 10.19 -10.80
CA ARG A 432 -17.28 10.60 -9.59
C ARG A 432 -16.30 10.96 -8.50
N LEU A 433 -16.58 12.07 -7.82
CA LEU A 433 -15.96 12.41 -6.56
C LEU A 433 -16.96 12.21 -5.44
N PHE A 434 -16.53 11.52 -4.40
CA PHE A 434 -17.32 11.27 -3.18
C PHE A 434 -16.73 12.02 -2.00
N ASP A 435 -17.58 12.51 -1.11
CA ASP A 435 -17.15 12.86 0.25
C ASP A 435 -17.03 11.59 1.13
N GLU A 436 -16.52 11.74 2.36
CA GLU A 436 -16.36 10.62 3.29
C GLU A 436 -17.67 9.88 3.59
N SER A 437 -18.84 10.52 3.43
CA SER A 437 -20.14 9.91 3.69
C SER A 437 -20.69 9.09 2.52
N GLY A 438 -20.02 9.12 1.36
CA GLY A 438 -20.48 8.46 0.14
C GLY A 438 -21.40 9.32 -0.73
N LYS A 439 -21.52 10.62 -0.43
CA LYS A 439 -22.28 11.55 -1.25
C LYS A 439 -21.47 11.99 -2.46
N ILE A 440 -22.11 12.09 -3.63
CA ILE A 440 -21.47 12.67 -4.81
C ILE A 440 -21.30 14.18 -4.60
N VAL A 441 -20.06 14.66 -4.73
CA VAL A 441 -19.75 16.10 -4.74
C VAL A 441 -19.59 16.65 -6.16
N ALA A 442 -19.17 15.81 -7.11
CA ALA A 442 -19.09 16.13 -8.53
C ALA A 442 -19.16 14.83 -9.38
N GLU A 443 -19.73 14.91 -10.59
CA GLU A 443 -19.89 13.77 -11.50
C GLU A 443 -19.77 14.20 -12.97
N GLU A 444 -19.14 13.35 -13.79
CA GLU A 444 -19.16 13.41 -15.26
C GLU A 444 -19.34 12.00 -15.85
N THR A 445 -20.29 11.84 -16.78
CA THR A 445 -20.74 10.57 -17.35
C THR A 445 -20.59 10.48 -18.87
N ALA A 446 -20.13 11.54 -19.53
CA ALA A 446 -20.06 11.64 -20.99
C ALA A 446 -18.93 10.84 -21.64
N TYR A 447 -17.96 10.37 -20.84
CA TYR A 447 -16.74 9.72 -21.32
C TYR A 447 -16.60 8.30 -20.78
N GLU A 448 -16.20 7.38 -21.66
CA GLU A 448 -15.80 6.02 -21.27
C GLU A 448 -14.32 6.04 -20.84
N LEU A 449 -14.10 6.04 -19.53
CA LEU A 449 -12.78 6.25 -18.96
C LEU A 449 -12.02 4.92 -18.79
N THR A 450 -10.74 4.93 -19.13
CA THR A 450 -9.84 3.78 -18.94
C THR A 450 -9.07 3.84 -17.62
N GLY A 451 -9.01 5.01 -16.99
CA GLY A 451 -8.38 5.23 -15.69
C GLY A 451 -8.34 6.70 -15.31
N VAL A 452 -8.20 6.96 -14.01
CA VAL A 452 -8.28 8.30 -13.41
C VAL A 452 -7.16 8.47 -12.37
N ASN A 453 -6.53 9.64 -12.35
CA ASN A 453 -5.60 10.06 -11.31
C ASN A 453 -5.94 11.47 -10.83
N LEU A 454 -6.33 11.59 -9.57
CA LEU A 454 -6.48 12.89 -8.91
C LEU A 454 -5.12 13.28 -8.31
N HIS A 455 -4.67 14.51 -8.56
CA HIS A 455 -3.53 15.09 -7.86
C HIS A 455 -3.56 16.61 -7.96
N ASP A 456 -3.36 17.29 -6.83
CA ASP A 456 -3.22 18.75 -6.74
C ASP A 456 -4.39 19.49 -7.41
N GLY A 457 -5.61 19.04 -7.12
CA GLY A 457 -6.86 19.64 -7.62
C GLY A 457 -7.17 19.42 -9.11
N MET A 458 -6.42 18.56 -9.80
CA MET A 458 -6.72 18.14 -11.17
C MET A 458 -6.99 16.64 -11.23
N ILE A 459 -7.93 16.26 -12.08
CA ILE A 459 -8.32 14.88 -12.34
C ILE A 459 -7.85 14.53 -13.75
N ILE A 460 -6.72 13.85 -13.88
CA ILE A 460 -6.23 13.39 -15.18
C ILE A 460 -6.92 12.07 -15.51
N ALA A 461 -7.50 11.99 -16.70
CA ALA A 461 -8.24 10.81 -17.13
C ALA A 461 -7.77 10.34 -18.51
N GLY A 462 -7.84 9.03 -18.72
CA GLY A 462 -7.66 8.39 -20.03
C GLY A 462 -9.00 8.00 -20.65
N THR A 463 -9.13 8.12 -21.96
CA THR A 463 -10.24 7.57 -22.76
C THR A 463 -9.69 6.70 -23.89
N ALA A 464 -10.47 5.70 -24.31
CA ALA A 464 -10.11 4.88 -25.46
C ALA A 464 -10.20 5.67 -26.79
N ASP A 465 -9.19 5.53 -27.64
CA ASP A 465 -9.12 6.05 -29.01
C ASP A 465 -8.56 4.96 -29.94
N GLY A 466 -9.47 4.10 -30.42
CA GLY A 466 -9.09 2.91 -31.18
C GLY A 466 -8.24 1.95 -30.35
N SER A 467 -6.98 1.74 -30.75
CA SER A 467 -6.01 0.93 -29.98
C SER A 467 -5.13 1.74 -29.03
N ASN A 468 -5.35 3.05 -28.93
CA ASN A 468 -4.56 3.97 -28.10
C ASN A 468 -5.41 4.55 -26.97
N THR A 469 -4.75 5.19 -26.01
CA THR A 469 -5.39 6.02 -24.99
C THR A 469 -5.09 7.49 -25.28
N LEU A 470 -6.11 8.34 -25.21
CA LEU A 470 -5.95 9.79 -25.17
C LEU A 470 -6.21 10.28 -23.75
N TYR A 471 -5.45 11.29 -23.34
CA TYR A 471 -5.51 11.88 -22.01
C TYR A 471 -6.09 13.29 -22.08
N GLY A 472 -6.94 13.58 -21.11
CA GLY A 472 -7.50 14.88 -20.81
C GLY A 472 -7.49 15.11 -19.30
N ALA A 473 -8.03 16.23 -18.84
CA ALA A 473 -8.14 16.49 -17.42
C ALA A 473 -9.38 17.33 -17.08
N PHE A 474 -9.94 17.04 -15.91
CA PHE A 474 -11.04 17.75 -15.29
C PHE A 474 -10.55 18.51 -14.06
N ASP A 475 -11.27 19.56 -13.68
CA ASP A 475 -11.13 20.15 -12.34
C ASP A 475 -11.95 19.38 -11.29
N LEU A 476 -11.96 19.86 -10.04
CA LEU A 476 -12.70 19.25 -8.94
C LEU A 476 -14.22 19.38 -9.06
N ASP A 477 -14.72 20.25 -9.95
CA ASP A 477 -16.15 20.33 -10.27
C ASP A 477 -16.52 19.34 -11.39
N CYS A 478 -15.58 18.48 -11.80
CA CYS A 478 -15.69 17.56 -12.93
C CYS A 478 -15.96 18.26 -14.27
N GLU A 479 -15.59 19.53 -14.43
CA GLU A 479 -15.63 20.21 -15.72
C GLU A 479 -14.39 19.86 -16.54
N LEU A 480 -14.57 19.53 -17.81
CA LEU A 480 -13.44 19.22 -18.70
C LEU A 480 -12.66 20.51 -19.03
N VAL A 481 -11.50 20.68 -18.42
CA VAL A 481 -10.62 21.84 -18.64
C VAL A 481 -9.57 21.55 -19.71
N ILE A 482 -9.08 20.32 -19.78
CA ILE A 482 -8.08 19.88 -20.76
C ILE A 482 -8.69 18.81 -21.66
N PRO A 483 -8.84 19.06 -22.97
CA PRO A 483 -9.49 18.11 -23.88
C PRO A 483 -8.66 16.83 -24.06
N PHE A 484 -9.35 15.73 -24.40
CA PHE A 484 -8.74 14.43 -24.71
C PHE A 484 -8.00 14.44 -26.06
N GLU A 485 -6.87 15.13 -26.13
CA GLU A 485 -6.00 15.22 -27.32
C GLU A 485 -4.53 14.86 -27.03
N TYR A 486 -4.21 14.55 -25.78
CA TYR A 486 -2.85 14.26 -25.34
C TYR A 486 -2.57 12.76 -25.38
N LYS A 487 -1.33 12.38 -25.70
CA LYS A 487 -0.84 11.01 -25.56
C LYS A 487 -0.31 10.72 -24.16
N LEU A 488 -0.08 11.78 -23.38
CA LEU A 488 0.36 11.72 -21.99
C LEU A 488 0.12 13.10 -21.34
N ILE A 489 -0.37 13.09 -20.12
CA ILE A 489 -0.33 14.23 -19.20
C ILE A 489 0.32 13.72 -17.90
N SER A 490 1.42 14.34 -17.48
CA SER A 490 2.03 14.01 -16.19
C SER A 490 1.19 14.62 -15.06
N PRO A 491 1.07 13.97 -13.90
CA PRO A 491 0.32 14.55 -12.78
C PRO A 491 0.89 15.89 -12.33
N PHE A 492 -0.02 16.83 -12.06
CA PHE A 492 0.33 18.17 -11.63
C PHE A 492 0.97 18.12 -10.26
N ARG A 493 1.94 19.00 -10.00
CA ARG A 493 2.41 19.35 -8.65
C ARG A 493 2.35 20.85 -8.44
N GLY A 494 1.82 21.59 -9.38
CA GLY A 494 1.77 23.04 -9.39
C GLY A 494 0.94 23.45 -10.58
N PHE A 495 0.95 24.73 -10.97
CA PHE A 495 0.08 25.17 -12.05
C PHE A 495 0.41 24.53 -13.42
N TYR A 496 1.67 24.17 -13.66
CA TYR A 496 2.09 23.58 -14.93
C TYR A 496 2.54 22.13 -14.78
N THR A 497 2.43 21.39 -15.88
CA THR A 497 2.92 20.01 -15.99
C THR A 497 3.53 19.72 -17.37
N TYR A 498 4.19 18.58 -17.45
CA TYR A 498 4.69 18.01 -18.68
C TYR A 498 3.58 17.23 -19.41
N ALA A 499 3.38 17.51 -20.70
CA ALA A 499 2.45 16.75 -21.53
C ALA A 499 2.98 16.53 -22.94
N ARG A 500 2.41 15.53 -23.64
CA ARG A 500 2.71 15.23 -25.04
C ARG A 500 1.43 15.16 -25.86
N ARG A 501 1.41 15.82 -27.02
CA ARG A 501 0.30 15.76 -27.98
C ARG A 501 0.78 15.46 -29.39
N SER A 502 -0.12 14.95 -30.23
CA SER A 502 0.18 14.72 -31.64
C SER A 502 0.23 16.03 -32.42
N THR A 503 1.19 16.16 -33.33
CA THR A 503 1.26 17.30 -34.24
C THR A 503 0.41 17.04 -35.48
N SER A 504 0.00 18.11 -36.17
CA SER A 504 -0.70 18.04 -37.46
C SER A 504 0.10 17.31 -38.56
N SER A 505 1.41 17.17 -38.40
CA SER A 505 2.31 16.42 -39.28
C SER A 505 2.45 14.94 -38.94
N GLY A 506 1.72 14.43 -37.93
CA GLY A 506 1.77 13.03 -37.49
C GLY A 506 2.96 12.72 -36.56
N GLY A 507 3.64 13.74 -36.04
CA GLY A 507 4.66 13.60 -34.99
C GLY A 507 4.07 13.78 -33.58
N THR A 508 4.94 13.87 -32.59
CA THR A 508 4.57 14.20 -31.20
C THR A 508 5.36 15.43 -30.78
N GLU A 509 4.71 16.36 -30.10
CA GLU A 509 5.38 17.51 -29.47
C GLU A 509 5.22 17.45 -27.95
N THR A 510 6.26 17.90 -27.25
CA THR A 510 6.28 18.09 -25.81
C THR A 510 5.84 19.51 -25.50
N VAL A 511 4.91 19.68 -24.55
CA VAL A 511 4.38 20.99 -24.16
C VAL A 511 4.39 21.16 -22.64
N LEU A 512 4.55 22.41 -22.19
CA LEU A 512 4.33 22.82 -20.81
C LEU A 512 2.87 23.25 -20.71
N LEU A 513 2.07 22.40 -20.05
CA LEU A 513 0.61 22.48 -20.02
C LEU A 513 0.14 23.04 -18.67
N GLY A 514 -0.66 24.09 -18.69
CA GLY A 514 -1.30 24.66 -17.50
C GLY A 514 -2.53 23.87 -17.06
N LYS A 515 -2.89 23.98 -15.78
CA LYS A 515 -4.16 23.44 -15.23
C LYS A 515 -5.39 23.94 -15.99
N ASP A 516 -5.31 25.15 -16.54
CA ASP A 516 -6.34 25.80 -17.37
C ASP A 516 -6.37 25.32 -18.84
N GLY A 517 -5.56 24.32 -19.20
CA GLY A 517 -5.43 23.81 -20.57
C GLY A 517 -4.60 24.70 -21.49
N SER A 518 -4.05 25.82 -21.00
CA SER A 518 -3.17 26.67 -21.79
C SER A 518 -1.80 26.01 -22.02
N VAL A 519 -1.24 26.22 -23.21
CA VAL A 519 0.11 25.78 -23.55
C VAL A 519 1.05 26.97 -23.53
N VAL A 520 2.14 26.86 -22.77
CA VAL A 520 3.19 27.86 -22.74
C VAL A 520 4.07 27.69 -23.98
N GLU A 521 4.06 28.67 -24.88
CA GLU A 521 4.90 28.65 -26.09
C GLU A 521 6.32 29.18 -25.82
N THR A 522 6.46 30.03 -24.80
CA THR A 522 7.72 30.72 -24.48
C THR A 522 7.77 31.03 -22.99
N LEU A 523 8.92 30.78 -22.36
CA LEU A 523 9.18 31.09 -20.95
C LEU A 523 9.43 32.59 -20.73
N SER A 524 9.48 33.03 -19.47
CA SER A 524 9.70 34.44 -19.08
C SER A 524 11.00 35.05 -19.65
N ASP A 525 11.99 34.24 -20.02
CA ASP A 525 13.27 34.65 -20.61
C ASP A 525 13.29 34.63 -22.15
N GLY A 526 12.19 34.25 -22.81
CA GLY A 526 12.10 34.16 -24.27
C GLY A 526 12.51 32.81 -24.86
N THR A 527 12.93 31.84 -24.04
CA THR A 527 13.27 30.48 -24.50
C THR A 527 12.03 29.59 -24.63
N LYS A 528 12.15 28.48 -25.37
CA LYS A 528 11.08 27.47 -25.43
C LYS A 528 11.11 26.59 -24.17
N PRO A 529 9.94 26.15 -23.66
CA PRO A 529 9.91 25.13 -22.61
C PRO A 529 10.66 23.87 -23.05
N PHE A 530 11.32 23.22 -22.08
CA PHE A 530 12.07 21.98 -22.28
C PHE A 530 13.17 22.02 -23.34
N HIS A 531 13.61 23.19 -23.83
CA HIS A 531 14.69 23.28 -24.82
C HIS A 531 16.01 22.67 -24.31
N ASP A 532 16.18 22.62 -23.00
CA ASP A 532 17.33 22.11 -22.25
C ASP A 532 17.07 20.74 -21.61
N ILE A 533 15.93 20.09 -21.86
CA ILE A 533 15.62 18.79 -21.25
C ILE A 533 16.68 17.75 -21.64
N ALA A 534 17.10 16.97 -20.65
CA ALA A 534 18.01 15.87 -20.85
C ALA A 534 17.27 14.66 -21.44
N THR A 535 17.98 13.89 -22.26
CA THR A 535 17.46 12.70 -22.91
C THR A 535 18.35 11.50 -22.64
N THR A 536 17.74 10.31 -22.54
CA THR A 536 18.46 9.04 -22.52
C THR A 536 19.24 8.82 -23.83
N SER A 537 20.10 7.81 -23.86
CA SER A 537 20.80 7.39 -25.08
C SER A 537 19.88 6.98 -26.23
N LYS A 538 18.61 6.64 -25.93
CA LYS A 538 17.55 6.34 -26.91
C LYS A 538 16.75 7.58 -27.35
N GLY A 539 17.11 8.76 -26.85
CA GLY A 539 16.43 10.03 -27.17
C GLY A 539 15.16 10.28 -26.37
N SER A 540 14.89 9.50 -25.32
CA SER A 540 13.71 9.71 -24.45
C SER A 540 14.00 10.81 -23.43
N GLU A 541 13.14 11.82 -23.35
CA GLU A 541 13.23 12.89 -22.35
C GLU A 541 13.10 12.34 -20.91
N ILE A 542 13.87 12.92 -19.98
CA ILE A 542 13.96 12.47 -18.59
C ILE A 542 13.17 13.42 -17.68
N TYR A 543 12.03 12.96 -17.17
CA TYR A 543 11.16 13.69 -16.26
C TYR A 543 10.45 12.75 -15.28
N LYS A 544 10.01 13.30 -14.17
CA LYS A 544 9.14 12.67 -13.16
C LYS A 544 8.11 13.70 -12.70
N ARG A 545 7.18 13.30 -11.84
CA ARG A 545 6.06 14.15 -11.40
C ARG A 545 6.58 15.48 -10.82
N GLY A 546 6.23 16.60 -11.45
CA GLY A 546 6.61 17.96 -11.05
C GLY A 546 8.00 18.47 -11.46
N CYS A 547 8.87 17.66 -12.07
CA CYS A 547 10.22 18.13 -12.46
C CYS A 547 10.86 17.34 -13.61
N TYR A 548 11.92 17.90 -14.19
CA TYR A 548 12.71 17.28 -15.24
C TYR A 548 14.20 17.50 -15.07
N LEU A 549 14.99 16.60 -15.63
CA LEU A 549 16.44 16.73 -15.70
C LEU A 549 16.78 17.68 -16.86
N TYR A 550 17.57 18.72 -16.61
CA TYR A 550 18.05 19.65 -17.65
C TYR A 550 19.56 19.54 -17.85
N LYS A 551 20.04 19.94 -19.02
CA LYS A 551 21.47 20.00 -19.37
C LYS A 551 21.95 21.45 -19.46
N ALA A 552 23.10 21.72 -18.89
CA ALA A 552 23.86 22.96 -19.07
C ALA A 552 25.24 22.64 -19.62
N THR A 553 25.80 23.52 -20.44
CA THR A 553 27.17 23.39 -20.94
C THR A 553 28.00 24.51 -20.37
N ASP A 554 29.04 24.15 -19.60
CA ASP A 554 30.00 25.09 -19.05
C ASP A 554 30.84 25.74 -20.17
N GLU A 555 31.56 26.82 -19.83
CA GLU A 555 32.43 27.55 -20.78
C GLU A 555 33.51 26.64 -21.42
N ASP A 556 33.93 25.61 -20.70
CA ASP A 556 34.93 24.63 -21.16
C ASP A 556 34.34 23.51 -22.05
N GLY A 557 33.02 23.54 -22.30
CA GLY A 557 32.30 22.54 -23.08
C GLY A 557 31.83 21.33 -22.28
N THR A 558 32.05 21.29 -20.97
CA THR A 558 31.57 20.21 -20.09
C THR A 558 30.06 20.28 -19.96
N VAL A 559 29.37 19.16 -20.22
CA VAL A 559 27.93 19.05 -20.01
C VAL A 559 27.66 18.63 -18.58
N ARG A 560 26.85 19.43 -17.88
CA ARG A 560 26.34 19.14 -16.54
C ARG A 560 24.83 18.98 -16.55
N TYR A 561 24.31 18.29 -15.55
CA TYR A 561 22.90 18.04 -15.36
C TYR A 561 22.44 18.59 -14.01
N GLY A 562 21.26 19.20 -14.03
CA GLY A 562 20.55 19.67 -12.83
C GLY A 562 19.07 19.31 -12.92
N VAL A 563 18.27 19.85 -12.01
CA VAL A 563 16.82 19.60 -11.95
C VAL A 563 16.08 20.92 -12.03
N LYS A 564 15.08 20.98 -12.91
CA LYS A 564 14.12 22.07 -13.02
C LYS A 564 12.72 21.59 -12.70
N ASN A 565 11.91 22.43 -12.07
CA ASN A 565 10.48 22.18 -11.92
C ASN A 565 9.71 22.57 -13.19
N PHE A 566 8.41 22.26 -13.23
CA PHE A 566 7.53 22.72 -14.29
C PHE A 566 7.01 24.13 -13.99
N SER A 567 7.71 25.15 -14.48
CA SER A 567 7.34 26.55 -14.33
C SER A 567 7.52 27.34 -15.63
N ALA A 568 6.61 28.28 -15.88
CA ALA A 568 6.71 29.25 -16.97
C ALA A 568 7.71 30.38 -16.68
N ASP A 569 8.07 30.58 -15.41
CA ASP A 569 9.10 31.52 -15.00
C ASP A 569 10.48 30.85 -15.00
N ALA A 570 11.28 31.17 -16.02
CA ALA A 570 12.63 30.63 -16.17
C ALA A 570 13.58 31.05 -15.03
N SER A 571 13.26 32.12 -14.29
CA SER A 571 14.13 32.61 -13.21
C SER A 571 13.97 31.83 -11.90
N SER A 572 12.84 31.14 -11.72
CA SER A 572 12.52 30.37 -10.51
C SER A 572 12.46 28.86 -10.75
N ASN A 573 12.59 28.40 -11.99
CA ASN A 573 12.37 26.99 -12.30
C ASN A 573 13.54 26.06 -11.94
N THR A 574 14.73 26.57 -11.67
CA THR A 574 15.87 25.75 -11.23
C THR A 574 15.74 25.36 -9.77
N VAL A 575 15.55 24.06 -9.51
CA VAL A 575 15.43 23.48 -8.17
C VAL A 575 16.79 23.02 -7.66
N LEU A 576 17.60 22.45 -8.55
CA LEU A 576 18.96 22.02 -8.29
C LEU A 576 19.83 22.46 -9.47
N GLU A 577 20.80 23.32 -9.19
CA GLU A 577 21.78 23.78 -10.17
C GLU A 577 22.51 22.61 -10.84
N ALA A 578 22.92 22.81 -12.09
CA ALA A 578 23.59 21.81 -12.89
C ALA A 578 24.98 21.48 -12.32
N CYS A 579 25.03 20.47 -11.46
CA CYS A 579 26.24 20.06 -10.75
C CYS A 579 26.70 18.65 -11.12
N PHE A 580 25.80 17.80 -11.65
CA PHE A 580 26.11 16.42 -11.98
C PHE A 580 26.79 16.30 -13.34
N LEU A 581 27.81 15.45 -13.43
CA LEU A 581 28.38 15.01 -14.70
C LEU A 581 27.55 13.84 -15.27
N SER A 582 28.06 13.17 -16.31
CA SER A 582 27.39 12.04 -16.96
C SER A 582 26.91 10.98 -15.96
N GLY A 583 25.70 10.44 -16.16
CA GLY A 583 25.18 9.31 -15.36
C GLY A 583 24.16 9.69 -14.27
N CYS A 584 23.47 10.82 -14.39
CA CYS A 584 22.42 11.24 -13.46
C CYS A 584 21.09 10.51 -13.73
N VAL A 585 20.33 10.21 -12.67
CA VAL A 585 19.01 9.57 -12.74
C VAL A 585 18.00 10.33 -11.90
N LEU A 586 16.80 10.49 -12.46
CA LEU A 586 15.64 11.05 -11.77
C LEU A 586 14.67 9.91 -11.44
N TYR A 587 14.39 9.71 -10.16
CA TYR A 587 13.68 8.55 -9.64
C TYR A 587 12.49 8.97 -8.76
N SER A 588 11.41 8.20 -8.84
CA SER A 588 10.20 8.32 -8.02
C SER A 588 9.75 6.89 -7.72
N PRO A 589 9.52 6.52 -6.46
CA PRO A 589 9.00 5.20 -6.13
C PRO A 589 7.54 5.07 -6.56
N ASP A 590 7.12 3.88 -6.98
CA ASP A 590 5.74 3.62 -7.40
C ASP A 590 4.76 3.63 -6.22
N THR A 591 5.27 3.38 -5.00
CA THR A 591 4.50 3.36 -3.75
C THR A 591 4.21 4.73 -3.17
N ASP A 592 4.91 5.77 -3.62
CA ASP A 592 4.68 7.14 -3.16
C ASP A 592 5.00 8.14 -4.26
N ASN A 593 3.92 8.57 -4.91
CA ASN A 593 3.95 9.51 -6.03
C ASN A 593 4.40 10.93 -5.65
N ASN A 594 4.53 11.25 -4.37
CA ASN A 594 5.02 12.56 -3.92
C ASN A 594 6.54 12.60 -3.79
N LEU A 595 7.20 11.44 -3.70
CA LEU A 595 8.65 11.39 -3.48
C LEU A 595 9.39 11.44 -4.82
N VAL A 596 10.29 12.41 -4.94
CA VAL A 596 11.21 12.48 -6.09
C VAL A 596 12.63 12.62 -5.59
N PHE A 597 13.53 11.84 -6.19
CA PHE A 597 14.94 11.81 -5.89
C PHE A 597 15.74 12.02 -7.17
N VAL A 598 16.91 12.63 -7.03
CA VAL A 598 17.92 12.65 -8.09
C VAL A 598 19.23 12.12 -7.51
N PHE A 599 19.91 11.29 -8.28
CA PHE A 599 21.21 10.79 -7.90
C PHE A 599 22.18 10.84 -9.07
N GLY A 600 23.41 11.25 -8.79
CA GLY A 600 24.44 11.46 -9.81
C GLY A 600 25.80 11.80 -9.22
N GLN A 601 26.82 11.77 -10.06
CA GLN A 601 28.19 12.10 -9.69
C GLN A 601 28.47 13.57 -9.99
N THR A 602 29.08 14.31 -9.06
CA THR A 602 29.51 15.71 -9.28
C THR A 602 30.92 15.81 -9.88
N GLU A 603 31.67 14.72 -9.83
CA GLU A 603 33.04 14.57 -10.33
C GLU A 603 33.16 13.30 -11.17
N LYS A 604 34.05 13.31 -12.17
CA LYS A 604 34.22 12.17 -13.08
C LYS A 604 34.74 10.97 -12.28
N ASP A 605 34.08 9.82 -12.43
CA ASP A 605 34.38 8.59 -11.70
C ASP A 605 34.29 8.78 -10.17
N GLY A 606 33.52 9.78 -9.74
CA GLY A 606 33.39 10.18 -8.34
C GLY A 606 32.30 9.45 -7.58
N ALA A 607 32.08 9.91 -6.35
CA ALA A 607 31.00 9.45 -5.49
C ALA A 607 29.63 9.87 -6.02
N VAL A 608 28.60 9.03 -5.81
CA VAL A 608 27.21 9.34 -6.17
C VAL A 608 26.57 10.12 -5.02
N SER A 609 26.08 11.33 -5.29
CA SER A 609 25.30 12.12 -4.34
C SER A 609 23.81 11.86 -4.55
N VAL A 610 23.07 11.69 -3.46
CA VAL A 610 21.63 11.41 -3.46
C VAL A 610 20.91 12.61 -2.89
N TYR A 611 20.05 13.24 -3.70
CA TYR A 611 19.24 14.38 -3.30
C TYR A 611 17.76 14.01 -3.30
N ARG A 612 17.02 14.56 -2.34
CA ARG A 612 15.55 14.51 -2.29
C ARG A 612 14.98 15.86 -2.72
N MET A 613 13.97 15.81 -3.58
CA MET A 613 13.17 16.97 -3.96
C MET A 613 12.04 17.17 -2.95
N PHE A 614 11.76 18.42 -2.60
CA PHE A 614 10.67 18.79 -1.70
C PHE A 614 9.77 19.80 -2.38
N GLY A 615 8.46 19.59 -2.22
CA GLY A 615 7.46 20.58 -2.59
C GLY A 615 6.91 21.36 -1.40
N GLU A 616 6.20 22.44 -1.70
CA GLU A 616 5.33 23.07 -0.72
C GLU A 616 4.13 22.17 -0.42
N PRO A 617 3.60 22.16 0.82
CA PRO A 617 2.34 21.48 1.08
C PRO A 617 1.26 22.07 0.16
N SER A 618 0.49 21.23 -0.53
CA SER A 618 -0.74 21.72 -1.15
C SER A 618 -1.66 22.24 -0.03
N GLU A 619 -2.26 23.42 -0.19
CA GLU A 619 -3.32 23.81 0.74
C GLU A 619 -4.47 22.81 0.56
N PRO A 620 -4.93 22.13 1.62
CA PRO A 620 -6.03 21.18 1.49
C PRO A 620 -7.26 21.93 0.99
N ALA A 621 -7.75 21.54 -0.19
CA ALA A 621 -9.02 22.01 -0.70
C ALA A 621 -10.15 21.48 0.20
N GLY A 622 -10.54 22.26 1.21
CA GLY A 622 -11.76 22.01 1.99
C GLY A 622 -11.61 21.63 3.47
N GLY A 623 -10.43 21.74 4.07
CA GLY A 623 -10.19 21.33 5.48
C GLY A 623 -10.54 22.37 6.54
N GLY A 624 -11.78 22.87 6.58
CA GLY A 624 -12.27 23.51 7.82
C GLY A 624 -12.33 22.45 8.92
N LEU A 625 -11.62 22.63 10.04
CA LEU A 625 -11.72 21.73 11.19
C LEU A 625 -13.21 21.40 11.46
N PRO A 626 -13.59 20.12 11.54
CA PRO A 626 -14.98 19.76 11.74
C PRO A 626 -15.50 20.42 13.03
N VAL A 627 -16.77 20.80 13.05
CA VAL A 627 -17.36 21.61 14.14
C VAL A 627 -17.11 21.01 15.52
N TRP A 628 -17.01 19.68 15.63
CA TRP A 628 -16.68 18.99 16.88
C TRP A 628 -15.25 19.27 17.38
N ALA A 629 -14.28 19.50 16.49
CA ALA A 629 -12.92 19.89 16.85
C ALA A 629 -12.88 21.32 17.40
N TRP A 630 -13.67 22.24 16.86
CA TRP A 630 -13.87 23.58 17.43
C TRP A 630 -14.56 23.53 18.80
N VAL A 631 -15.52 22.61 18.97
CA VAL A 631 -16.18 22.38 20.26
C VAL A 631 -15.20 21.80 21.29
N LEU A 632 -14.33 20.86 20.93
CA LEU A 632 -13.31 20.31 21.84
C LEU A 632 -12.25 21.35 22.21
N ILE A 633 -11.80 22.18 21.27
CA ILE A 633 -10.90 23.31 21.55
C ILE A 633 -11.60 24.32 22.47
N GLY A 634 -12.88 24.62 22.22
CA GLY A 634 -13.70 25.48 23.07
C GLY A 634 -13.94 24.92 24.47
N VAL A 635 -14.23 23.63 24.60
CA VAL A 635 -14.45 22.94 25.89
C VAL A 635 -13.14 22.81 26.67
N GLY A 636 -12.04 22.49 25.99
CA GLY A 636 -10.69 22.46 26.58
C GLY A 636 -10.26 23.82 27.11
N ALA A 637 -10.48 24.90 26.34
CA ALA A 637 -10.20 26.26 26.79
C ALA A 637 -11.08 26.67 27.99
N THR A 638 -12.35 26.27 28.00
CA THR A 638 -13.29 26.58 29.09
C THR A 638 -12.95 25.82 30.38
N ALA A 639 -12.51 24.55 30.28
CA ALA A 639 -12.09 23.74 31.42
C ALA A 639 -10.80 24.28 32.08
N VAL A 640 -9.84 24.74 31.27
CA VAL A 640 -8.59 25.37 31.77
C VAL A 640 -8.91 26.69 32.50
N VAL A 641 -9.79 27.53 31.94
CA VAL A 641 -10.22 28.77 32.59
C VAL A 641 -10.98 28.50 33.89
N ALA A 642 -11.87 27.50 33.93
CA ALA A 642 -12.56 27.09 35.15
C ALA A 642 -11.62 26.53 36.22
N GLY A 643 -10.59 25.78 35.82
CA GLY A 643 -9.52 25.30 36.71
C GLY A 643 -8.70 26.43 37.31
N ILE A 644 -8.34 27.43 36.51
CA ILE A 644 -7.59 28.63 36.97
C ILE A 644 -8.44 29.47 37.93
N VAL A 645 -9.73 29.68 37.64
CA VAL A 645 -10.63 30.43 38.53
C VAL A 645 -10.87 29.69 39.84
N THR A 646 -11.04 28.37 39.81
CA THR A 646 -11.24 27.55 41.02
C THR A 646 -9.97 27.49 41.87
N GLY A 647 -8.80 27.37 41.22
CA GLY A 647 -7.49 27.44 41.87
C GLY A 647 -7.21 28.80 42.50
N ALA A 648 -7.57 29.90 41.82
CA ALA A 648 -7.45 31.26 42.35
C ALA A 648 -8.37 31.50 43.55
N VAL A 649 -9.61 31.00 43.52
CA VAL A 649 -10.58 31.14 44.63
C VAL A 649 -10.16 30.28 45.84
N LEU A 650 -9.63 29.08 45.63
CA LEU A 650 -9.11 28.23 46.71
C LEU A 650 -7.80 28.78 47.29
N GLY A 651 -6.92 29.31 46.44
CA GLY A 651 -5.69 30.00 46.86
C GLY A 651 -5.97 31.27 47.68
N ALA A 652 -6.96 32.07 47.27
CA ALA A 652 -7.40 33.25 48.01
C ALA A 652 -8.03 32.90 49.37
N ARG A 653 -8.76 31.77 49.47
CA ARG A 653 -9.30 31.27 50.75
C ARG A 653 -8.21 30.73 51.68
N ARG A 654 -7.18 30.05 51.16
CA ARG A 654 -6.04 29.60 51.98
C ARG A 654 -5.18 30.77 52.47
N ARG A 655 -4.98 31.83 51.67
CA ARG A 655 -4.30 33.05 52.12
C ARG A 655 -5.07 33.80 53.21
N LYS A 656 -6.42 33.83 53.14
CA LYS A 656 -7.25 34.40 54.22
C LYS A 656 -7.25 33.56 55.50
N ALA A 657 -7.15 32.24 55.40
CA ALA A 657 -7.03 31.35 56.57
C ALA A 657 -5.63 31.39 57.21
N GLY A 658 -4.58 31.59 56.42
CA GLY A 658 -3.20 31.78 56.91
C GLY A 658 -2.99 33.13 57.59
N ALA A 659 -3.54 34.21 57.03
CA ALA A 659 -3.45 35.56 57.63
C ALA A 659 -4.20 35.67 58.96
N ALA A 660 -5.26 34.88 59.17
CA ALA A 660 -5.96 34.82 60.46
C ALA A 660 -5.23 33.98 61.53
N ALA A 661 -4.21 33.21 61.15
CA ALA A 661 -3.42 32.39 62.08
C ALA A 661 -2.10 33.07 62.52
N GLU A 662 -1.71 34.18 61.89
CA GLU A 662 -0.56 35.01 62.29
C GLU A 662 -0.94 36.19 63.22
N GLU A 663 -2.24 36.50 63.39
CA GLU A 663 -2.72 37.44 64.41
C GLU A 663 -2.92 36.80 65.81
N GLU A 664 -2.60 35.50 65.96
CA GLU A 664 -2.67 34.75 67.23
C GLU A 664 -1.30 34.14 67.65
N LYS A 665 -0.21 34.77 67.24
CA LYS A 665 1.16 34.63 67.77
C LYS A 665 1.77 36.00 67.98
#